data_AF-A0A2K5PRP2-F1
#
_entry.id   AF-A0A2K5PRP2-F1
#
_cell.length_a   1.000
_cell.length_b   1.000
_cell.length_c   1.000
_cell.angle_alpha   90.00
_cell.angle_beta   90.00
_cell.angle_gamma   90.00
#
_symmetry.space_group_name_H-M   'P 1'
#
loop_
_entity.id
_entity.type
_entity.pdbx_description
1 polymer ?
#
loop_
_entity_poly.entity_id
_entity_poly.type
_entity_poly.pdbx_seq_one_letter_code
_entity_poly.pdbx_strand_id
1 'polypeptide(L)'
;MTSGATRYRLSCSLRGHELDVRGLVCCPYPPGAFVSVSRDRTTRLWVPDSPNRGFTEMHCMSGHSNFVSCVCIIPSSDIYPHGLIATGGNDHNICIFSLDSPMPLYILKGHKNTVCSLSSGKFGTLLSGSWDTTAKVWLNDKCMMTLQGHTAAVWAVKILPEQGLMLTGSADKTIKLWKAGRCERTFSGHEDCVRGLAILSETEFLSCANDASVRRWQITGECLEVYYGHTNYIYSISVFPNCRDFVTTAEDRSLRIWKHGECAQTIRLPAQSIWCCCVLDNDDIVVGASDGIIRVFTESEDRTASAEEIKAFEKELSQATIDSKTGDLGDINAEQLPGREHLNEPGTREGQTRLIRDGEKVEAYQWSVSEGRWIKIGDVVGSSGANQQTSGKVLYEGKEFDYVFSIDVNEGGPSYKLPYNTSDDPWLTAYNFLQKNDLNPMFLDQVAKFIIDNTKGQMLGPGNPNFSDPYTGGGRYVPGSSGSSNTLPTTDPFTGAGRYIPGSAGMGTTMAGVDPFTGNSAYRSAASKTMNIYFPKKEAVTFDQANPTQILGKLKELNGTAPEEKKLTEDDLVLLEKILSLICNSSSEKLTVQQLQILWKAINWPEDIVFPALDILRLSIKHPSVNENFCNEKEGAHFSSHLINLLNPKGKPANQLLALRTFCNCFVGQAGQKLMMSQRESLMSHAIELKSGSNKNIHIALATLTLNYSVCFHKDHNIEGKAQCLSLISTILEVVQDLEATFRLLVALGTLISDDSNAVQLAKSLGVDSQIKKYSSVSEPAKVSECCRFILNLL
;
A
#
# COMPACT_ATOMS: atom_id res chain seq x y z
N MET A 1 -19.19 38.09 28.46
CA MET A 1 -17.82 37.94 27.95
C MET A 1 -17.88 36.94 26.81
N THR A 2 -17.78 37.39 25.57
CA THR A 2 -17.67 36.50 24.41
C THR A 2 -16.31 35.81 24.47
N SER A 3 -16.28 34.48 24.50
CA SER A 3 -15.03 33.73 24.35
C SER A 3 -14.41 34.11 23.01
N GLY A 4 -13.23 34.72 23.03
CA GLY A 4 -12.48 34.98 21.80
C GLY A 4 -12.24 33.66 21.09
N ALA A 5 -12.60 33.59 19.80
CA ALA A 5 -12.33 32.40 19.01
C ALA A 5 -10.80 32.20 18.94
N THR A 6 -10.32 31.05 19.40
CA THR A 6 -8.89 30.71 19.32
C THR A 6 -8.50 30.61 17.84
N ARG A 7 -7.29 31.09 17.54
CA ARG A 7 -6.84 31.38 16.18
C ARG A 7 -5.36 31.05 16.06
N TYR A 8 -5.00 30.37 14.99
CA TYR A 8 -3.60 30.16 14.64
C TYR A 8 -2.94 31.46 14.16
N ARG A 9 -1.80 31.80 14.76
CA ARG A 9 -0.91 32.93 14.42
C ARG A 9 0.50 32.41 14.16
N LEU A 10 1.29 33.14 13.38
CA LEU A 10 2.70 32.81 13.16
C LEU A 10 3.41 32.77 14.53
N SER A 11 4.13 31.68 14.82
CA SER A 11 5.01 31.54 15.98
C SER A 11 6.47 31.81 15.60
N CYS A 12 6.96 31.19 14.51
CA CYS A 12 8.29 31.44 13.97
C CYS A 12 8.42 30.99 12.51
N SER A 13 9.44 31.50 11.82
CA SER A 13 9.86 31.08 10.48
C SER A 13 11.31 30.59 10.53
N LEU A 14 11.57 29.38 10.06
CA LEU A 14 12.89 28.72 10.12
C LEU A 14 13.48 28.63 8.71
N ARG A 15 14.67 29.20 8.53
CA ARG A 15 15.39 29.26 7.25
C ARG A 15 16.58 28.29 7.28
N GLY A 16 16.29 26.99 7.26
CA GLY A 16 17.30 25.92 7.23
C GLY A 16 17.56 25.34 5.84
N HIS A 17 16.51 25.15 5.03
CA HIS A 17 16.61 24.50 3.74
C HIS A 17 16.82 25.51 2.59
N GLU A 18 17.59 25.11 1.59
CA GLU A 18 17.88 25.93 0.40
C GLU A 18 16.84 25.78 -0.72
N LEU A 19 16.05 24.70 -0.67
CA LEU A 19 15.01 24.35 -1.63
C LEU A 19 13.76 23.83 -0.89
N ASP A 20 12.68 23.62 -1.64
CA ASP A 20 11.37 23.16 -1.19
C ASP A 20 11.42 22.12 -0.07
N VAL A 21 10.72 22.41 1.02
CA VAL A 21 10.53 21.46 2.13
C VAL A 21 9.42 20.50 1.74
N ARG A 22 9.76 19.23 1.54
CA ARG A 22 8.90 18.21 0.91
C ARG A 22 8.22 17.26 1.86
N GLY A 23 8.69 17.14 3.09
CA GLY A 23 8.08 16.31 4.12
C GLY A 23 8.38 16.84 5.51
N LEU A 24 7.44 16.62 6.43
CA LEU A 24 7.50 16.96 7.84
C LEU A 24 6.92 15.81 8.66
N VAL A 25 7.50 15.55 9.84
CA VAL A 25 6.94 14.60 10.81
C VAL A 25 7.28 15.05 12.23
N CYS A 26 6.34 14.95 13.16
CA CYS A 26 6.62 15.15 14.59
C CYS A 26 7.61 14.07 15.08
N CYS A 27 8.53 14.45 15.96
CA CYS A 27 9.55 13.57 16.52
C CYS A 27 9.32 13.41 18.02
N PRO A 28 8.95 12.21 18.53
CA PRO A 28 8.65 11.99 19.94
C PRO A 28 9.84 12.25 20.88
N TYR A 29 11.07 12.22 20.36
CA TYR A 29 12.29 12.50 21.11
C TYR A 29 13.31 13.26 20.25
N PRO A 30 13.90 14.38 20.72
CA PRO A 30 13.57 15.07 21.98
C PRO A 30 12.11 15.59 22.01
N PRO A 31 11.48 15.74 23.19
CA PRO A 31 10.07 16.16 23.27
C PRO A 31 9.81 17.50 22.56
N GLY A 32 8.72 17.56 21.79
CA GLY A 32 8.35 18.73 20.99
C GLY A 32 9.17 18.94 19.73
N ALA A 33 10.12 18.05 19.40
CA ALA A 33 10.91 18.13 18.18
C ALA A 33 10.11 17.72 16.92
N PHE A 34 10.64 18.07 15.75
CA PHE A 34 10.14 17.58 14.46
C PHE A 34 11.28 17.44 13.44
N VAL A 35 11.05 16.63 12.41
CA VAL A 35 12.00 16.40 11.32
C VAL A 35 11.44 16.95 10.01
N SER A 36 12.28 17.64 9.24
CA SER A 36 11.98 18.11 7.88
C SER A 36 12.90 17.48 6.85
N VAL A 37 12.42 17.37 5.61
CA VAL A 37 13.20 16.91 4.44
C VAL A 37 12.99 17.83 3.24
N SER A 38 14.01 17.98 2.40
CA SER A 38 14.00 18.93 1.28
C SER A 38 14.63 18.39 -0.01
N ARG A 39 14.30 19.06 -1.13
CA ARG A 39 15.02 18.92 -2.41
C ARG A 39 16.50 19.34 -2.33
N ASP A 40 16.94 20.05 -1.29
CA ASP A 40 18.37 20.34 -1.06
C ASP A 40 19.20 19.08 -0.73
N ARG A 41 18.52 17.93 -0.55
CA ARG A 41 19.04 16.59 -0.21
C ARG A 41 19.35 16.38 1.27
N THR A 42 18.98 17.33 2.12
CA THR A 42 19.17 17.25 3.57
C THR A 42 17.89 16.83 4.31
N THR A 43 18.10 16.24 5.48
CA THR A 43 17.07 15.97 6.49
C THR A 43 17.48 16.70 7.75
N ARG A 44 16.60 17.52 8.34
CA ARG A 44 16.95 18.35 9.51
C ARG A 44 16.05 18.02 10.69
N LEU A 45 16.65 17.85 11.86
CA LEU A 45 15.97 17.63 13.13
C LEU A 45 15.96 18.94 13.92
N TRP A 46 14.76 19.45 14.17
CA TRP A 46 14.48 20.71 14.84
C TRP A 46 14.02 20.45 16.26
N VAL A 47 14.65 21.08 17.23
CA VAL A 47 14.32 20.98 18.66
C VAL A 47 13.86 22.35 19.19
N PRO A 48 12.95 22.40 20.17
CA PRO A 48 12.54 23.67 20.78
C PRO A 48 13.74 24.40 21.41
N ASP A 49 13.93 25.67 21.05
CA ASP A 49 15.08 26.48 21.51
C ASP A 49 14.82 27.16 22.86
N SER A 50 13.54 27.38 23.18
CA SER A 50 13.09 27.87 24.49
C SER A 50 11.76 27.21 24.86
N PRO A 51 11.39 27.14 26.16
CA PRO A 51 10.13 26.52 26.58
C PRO A 51 8.87 27.19 26.01
N ASN A 52 8.98 28.42 25.52
CA ASN A 52 7.84 29.23 25.06
C ASN A 52 7.90 29.59 23.57
N ARG A 53 9.04 29.47 22.87
CA ARG A 53 9.13 29.90 21.47
C ARG A 53 10.37 29.38 20.72
N GLY A 54 10.18 29.09 19.43
CA GLY A 54 11.27 28.93 18.46
C GLY A 54 11.92 27.54 18.46
N PHE A 55 12.69 27.28 17.41
CA PHE A 55 13.38 26.01 17.18
C PHE A 55 14.80 26.24 16.69
N THR A 56 15.72 25.39 17.14
CA THR A 56 17.08 25.29 16.63
C THR A 56 17.32 23.95 15.95
N GLU A 57 18.25 23.93 15.00
CA GLU A 57 18.68 22.69 14.36
C GLU A 57 19.61 21.91 15.31
N MET A 58 19.24 20.67 15.63
CA MET A 58 20.11 19.77 16.38
C MET A 58 21.03 18.97 15.43
N HIS A 59 20.48 18.45 14.34
CA HIS A 59 21.22 17.67 13.34
C HIS A 59 20.75 17.95 11.91
N CYS A 60 21.72 18.11 11.01
CA CYS A 60 21.54 18.00 9.57
C CYS A 60 22.12 16.66 9.09
N MET A 61 21.23 15.77 8.67
CA MET A 61 21.52 14.44 8.15
C MET A 61 21.63 14.46 6.63
N SER A 62 22.56 13.65 6.09
CA SER A 62 22.80 13.50 4.66
C SER A 62 23.04 12.03 4.30
N GLY A 63 22.66 11.63 3.08
CA GLY A 63 22.83 10.24 2.64
C GLY A 63 22.18 9.91 1.29
N HIS A 64 21.10 10.61 0.93
CA HIS A 64 20.51 10.49 -0.41
C HIS A 64 21.38 11.19 -1.46
N SER A 65 21.46 10.59 -2.66
CA SER A 65 22.19 11.20 -3.79
C SER A 65 21.37 12.27 -4.53
N ASN A 66 20.04 12.26 -4.34
CA ASN A 66 19.10 13.21 -4.94
C ASN A 66 18.01 13.61 -3.93
N PHE A 67 17.02 14.40 -4.36
CA PHE A 67 16.01 15.05 -3.51
C PHE A 67 15.37 14.11 -2.48
N VAL A 68 15.31 14.54 -1.21
CA VAL A 68 14.59 13.80 -0.17
C VAL A 68 13.12 14.19 -0.25
N SER A 69 12.25 13.20 -0.39
CA SER A 69 10.84 13.40 -0.80
C SER A 69 9.85 13.14 0.33
N CYS A 70 10.18 12.30 1.31
CA CYS A 70 9.32 11.96 2.43
C CYS A 70 10.12 11.51 3.67
N VAL A 71 9.48 11.55 4.84
CA VAL A 71 10.07 11.15 6.12
C VAL A 71 9.01 10.54 7.04
N CYS A 72 9.41 9.59 7.89
CA CYS A 72 8.63 9.15 9.05
C CYS A 72 9.56 8.75 10.20
N ILE A 73 9.02 8.65 11.42
CA ILE A 73 9.74 8.14 12.59
C ILE A 73 9.38 6.67 12.80
N ILE A 74 10.38 5.80 12.86
CA ILE A 74 10.21 4.41 13.33
C ILE A 74 10.18 4.46 14.87
N PRO A 75 9.14 3.91 15.53
CA PRO A 75 9.02 3.94 16.99
C PRO A 75 10.22 3.32 17.74
N SER A 76 10.35 3.70 19.02
CA SER A 76 11.35 3.17 19.94
C SER A 76 11.31 1.63 20.04
N SER A 77 12.48 1.03 20.22
CA SER A 77 12.67 -0.41 20.47
C SER A 77 13.78 -0.63 21.50
N ASP A 78 13.94 -1.86 21.99
CA ASP A 78 15.00 -2.22 22.95
C ASP A 78 16.42 -1.90 22.43
N ILE A 79 16.61 -1.90 21.11
CA ILE A 79 17.89 -1.58 20.43
C ILE A 79 18.01 -0.07 20.20
N TYR A 80 16.91 0.60 19.87
CA TYR A 80 16.85 2.03 19.55
C TYR A 80 15.83 2.73 20.45
N PRO A 81 16.20 3.09 21.70
CA PRO A 81 15.24 3.59 22.70
C PRO A 81 14.62 4.95 22.34
N HIS A 82 15.27 5.71 21.46
CA HIS A 82 14.76 6.99 20.94
C HIS A 82 14.08 6.88 19.56
N GLY A 83 13.92 5.66 19.03
CA GLY A 83 13.43 5.42 17.68
C GLY A 83 14.49 5.68 16.60
N LEU A 84 14.05 5.67 15.34
CA LEU A 84 14.88 5.97 14.16
C LEU A 84 14.14 6.91 13.20
N ILE A 85 14.89 7.64 12.38
CA ILE A 85 14.34 8.47 11.30
C ILE A 85 14.49 7.68 9.99
N ALA A 86 13.40 7.55 9.23
CA ALA A 86 13.39 6.92 7.92
C ALA A 86 13.01 7.94 6.84
N THR A 87 13.86 8.11 5.83
CA THR A 87 13.67 9.09 4.74
C THR A 87 13.63 8.40 3.38
N GLY A 88 12.71 8.80 2.51
CA GLY A 88 12.57 8.27 1.15
C GLY A 88 12.98 9.31 0.11
N GLY A 89 13.77 8.91 -0.88
CA GLY A 89 14.36 9.83 -1.86
C GLY A 89 13.93 9.60 -3.30
N ASN A 90 14.18 10.62 -4.13
CA ASN A 90 14.10 10.52 -5.59
C ASN A 90 15.13 9.53 -6.16
N ASP A 91 16.21 9.26 -5.42
CA ASP A 91 17.22 8.23 -5.71
C ASP A 91 16.74 6.77 -5.46
N HIS A 92 15.44 6.58 -5.20
CA HIS A 92 14.76 5.29 -5.04
C HIS A 92 15.13 4.53 -3.75
N ASN A 93 15.99 5.12 -2.91
CA ASN A 93 16.46 4.55 -1.66
C ASN A 93 15.55 4.96 -0.49
N ILE A 94 15.65 4.20 0.61
CA ILE A 94 15.20 4.66 1.93
C ILE A 94 16.43 4.68 2.84
N CYS A 95 16.80 5.84 3.37
CA CYS A 95 17.90 5.97 4.34
C CYS A 95 17.34 5.92 5.76
N ILE A 96 18.01 5.16 6.64
CA ILE A 96 17.61 5.02 8.05
C ILE A 96 18.70 5.61 8.95
N PHE A 97 18.33 6.49 9.87
CA PHE A 97 19.24 7.23 10.76
C PHE A 97 18.88 6.98 12.23
N SER A 98 19.89 6.86 13.10
CA SER A 98 19.74 7.13 14.53
C SER A 98 19.78 8.63 14.76
N LEU A 99 19.26 9.08 15.91
CA LEU A 99 19.41 10.48 16.32
C LEU A 99 20.87 10.85 16.58
N ASP A 100 21.72 9.89 16.98
CA ASP A 100 23.12 10.13 17.34
C ASP A 100 24.08 10.31 16.14
N SER A 101 23.59 10.21 14.90
CA SER A 101 24.43 10.19 13.68
C SER A 101 23.84 11.01 12.53
N PRO A 102 24.60 11.96 11.92
CA PRO A 102 24.19 12.66 10.70
C PRO A 102 24.31 11.78 9.43
N MET A 103 24.84 10.56 9.55
CA MET A 103 25.00 9.58 8.46
C MET A 103 24.05 8.40 8.65
N PRO A 104 23.53 7.79 7.56
CA PRO A 104 22.60 6.68 7.67
C PRO A 104 23.26 5.44 8.27
N LEU A 105 22.56 4.78 9.19
CA LEU A 105 22.92 3.48 9.74
C LEU A 105 22.94 2.41 8.64
N TYR A 106 21.90 2.42 7.79
CA TYR A 106 21.73 1.53 6.66
C TYR A 106 20.76 2.12 5.63
N ILE A 107 20.74 1.53 4.43
CA ILE A 107 19.95 1.99 3.29
C ILE A 107 19.14 0.82 2.72
N LEU A 108 17.81 0.96 2.70
CA LEU A 108 16.92 0.00 2.06
C LEU A 108 16.89 0.24 0.55
N LYS A 109 17.06 -0.84 -0.21
CA LYS A 109 17.06 -0.83 -1.68
C LYS A 109 16.05 -1.84 -2.20
N GLY A 110 15.28 -1.46 -3.22
CA GLY A 110 14.33 -2.39 -3.85
C GLY A 110 13.18 -1.74 -4.60
N HIS A 111 12.90 -0.45 -4.39
CA HIS A 111 12.06 0.33 -5.29
C HIS A 111 12.82 0.67 -6.58
N LYS A 112 12.08 0.87 -7.67
CA LYS A 112 12.61 1.15 -9.02
C LYS A 112 12.46 2.62 -9.43
N ASN A 113 11.86 3.45 -8.57
CA ASN A 113 11.63 4.88 -8.79
C ASN A 113 11.48 5.58 -7.43
N THR A 114 11.38 6.91 -7.43
CA THR A 114 11.21 7.80 -6.26
C THR A 114 10.35 7.19 -5.17
N VAL A 115 10.88 7.13 -3.94
CA VAL A 115 10.10 6.82 -2.73
C VAL A 115 9.51 8.11 -2.22
N CYS A 116 8.19 8.26 -2.30
CA CYS A 116 7.49 9.53 -2.08
C CYS A 116 6.54 9.51 -0.88
N SER A 117 6.35 8.36 -0.23
CA SER A 117 5.58 8.25 1.01
C SER A 117 6.15 7.16 1.92
N LEU A 118 6.10 7.40 3.23
CA LEU A 118 6.52 6.45 4.26
C LEU A 118 5.53 6.46 5.44
N SER A 119 5.30 5.29 6.03
CA SER A 119 4.59 5.12 7.29
C SER A 119 5.24 4.01 8.09
N SER A 120 5.57 4.27 9.35
CA SER A 120 6.00 3.25 10.29
C SER A 120 4.81 2.58 10.98
N GLY A 121 5.05 1.41 11.56
CA GLY A 121 4.15 0.69 12.44
C GLY A 121 4.92 0.09 13.62
N LYS A 122 4.29 -0.82 14.37
CA LYS A 122 4.94 -1.49 15.50
C LYS A 122 6.10 -2.39 15.04
N PHE A 123 7.00 -2.70 15.97
CA PHE A 123 8.08 -3.69 15.81
C PHE A 123 9.04 -3.43 14.65
N GLY A 124 9.27 -2.17 14.28
CA GLY A 124 10.17 -1.82 13.17
C GLY A 124 9.58 -2.06 11.77
N THR A 125 8.26 -2.28 11.68
CA THR A 125 7.57 -2.37 10.38
C THR A 125 7.57 -1.00 9.71
N LEU A 126 7.95 -0.97 8.43
CA LEU A 126 7.91 0.24 7.60
C LEU A 126 7.14 -0.06 6.30
N LEU A 127 6.26 0.85 5.90
CA LEU A 127 5.54 0.83 4.63
C LEU A 127 6.02 2.00 3.77
N SER A 128 6.39 1.75 2.52
CA SER A 128 6.83 2.77 1.56
C SER A 128 5.95 2.78 0.31
N GLY A 129 5.67 3.96 -0.23
CA GLY A 129 5.01 4.17 -1.53
C GLY A 129 5.96 4.79 -2.55
N SER A 130 5.91 4.31 -3.79
CA SER A 130 6.82 4.73 -4.86
C SER A 130 6.11 5.06 -6.18
N TRP A 131 6.80 5.86 -6.98
CA TRP A 131 6.46 6.11 -8.39
C TRP A 131 6.61 4.86 -9.29
N ASP A 132 7.15 3.75 -8.78
CA ASP A 132 7.22 2.46 -9.49
C ASP A 132 5.89 1.67 -9.49
N THR A 133 4.79 2.33 -9.12
CA THR A 133 3.41 1.82 -8.95
C THR A 133 3.21 0.79 -7.83
N THR A 134 4.25 0.52 -7.03
CA THR A 134 4.17 -0.41 -5.89
C THR A 134 4.27 0.32 -4.55
N ALA A 135 3.74 -0.34 -3.52
CA ALA A 135 4.18 -0.10 -2.15
C ALA A 135 4.96 -1.32 -1.64
N LYS A 136 5.84 -1.12 -0.65
CA LYS A 136 6.65 -2.19 -0.06
C LYS A 136 6.57 -2.16 1.45
N VAL A 137 6.52 -3.35 2.03
CA VAL A 137 6.53 -3.55 3.48
C VAL A 137 7.89 -4.09 3.86
N TRP A 138 8.56 -3.41 4.78
CA TRP A 138 9.91 -3.72 5.24
C TRP A 138 9.87 -4.07 6.72
N LEU A 139 10.82 -4.92 7.12
CA LEU A 139 11.13 -5.21 8.50
C LEU A 139 12.66 -5.16 8.61
N ASN A 140 13.17 -4.20 9.39
CA ASN A 140 14.60 -3.86 9.44
C ASN A 140 15.16 -3.58 8.03
N ASP A 141 16.16 -4.35 7.57
CA ASP A 141 16.82 -4.20 6.27
C ASP A 141 16.11 -4.97 5.12
N LYS A 142 15.09 -5.77 5.40
CA LYS A 142 14.47 -6.69 4.41
C LYS A 142 13.09 -6.25 3.92
N CYS A 143 12.90 -6.32 2.60
CA CYS A 143 11.59 -6.19 1.95
C CYS A 143 10.77 -7.48 2.15
N MET A 144 9.76 -7.43 3.03
CA MET A 144 8.91 -8.57 3.39
C MET A 144 7.79 -8.83 2.39
N MET A 145 7.21 -7.77 1.81
CA MET A 145 6.12 -7.83 0.84
C MET A 145 6.23 -6.69 -0.18
N THR A 146 5.78 -6.93 -1.41
CA THR A 146 5.53 -5.86 -2.40
C THR A 146 4.05 -5.86 -2.75
N LEU A 147 3.37 -4.77 -2.43
CA LEU A 147 1.96 -4.54 -2.69
C LEU A 147 1.83 -4.06 -4.15
N GLN A 148 1.26 -4.92 -5.01
CA GLN A 148 1.08 -4.67 -6.45
C GLN A 148 -0.40 -4.67 -6.80
N GLY A 149 -0.85 -3.66 -7.56
CA GLY A 149 -2.26 -3.54 -7.97
C GLY A 149 -2.76 -2.13 -8.21
N HIS A 150 -1.98 -1.09 -7.88
CA HIS A 150 -2.18 0.26 -8.42
C HIS A 150 -1.64 0.34 -9.86
N THR A 151 -2.27 1.16 -10.71
CA THR A 151 -1.86 1.34 -12.12
C THR A 151 -0.97 2.58 -12.33
N ALA A 152 -0.76 3.39 -11.30
CA ALA A 152 0.13 4.55 -11.31
C ALA A 152 0.83 4.73 -9.94
N ALA A 153 1.68 5.76 -9.85
CA ALA A 153 2.50 6.08 -8.67
C ALA A 153 1.71 6.06 -7.34
N VAL A 154 2.26 5.40 -6.32
CA VAL A 154 1.68 5.35 -4.97
C VAL A 154 2.22 6.52 -4.15
N TRP A 155 1.41 7.57 -4.00
CA TRP A 155 1.79 8.87 -3.42
C TRP A 155 1.55 8.98 -1.93
N ALA A 156 0.64 8.19 -1.38
CA ALA A 156 0.31 8.20 0.04
C ALA A 156 0.31 6.78 0.60
N VAL A 157 0.90 6.57 1.77
CA VAL A 157 0.79 5.30 2.51
C VAL A 157 0.53 5.54 3.99
N LYS A 158 -0.29 4.68 4.62
CA LYS A 158 -0.47 4.61 6.08
C LYS A 158 -0.62 3.17 6.54
N ILE A 159 0.01 2.83 7.66
CA ILE A 159 -0.31 1.61 8.41
C ILE A 159 -1.46 1.96 9.37
N LEU A 160 -2.53 1.15 9.36
CA LEU A 160 -3.57 1.23 10.38
C LEU A 160 -3.05 0.56 11.66
N PRO A 161 -3.31 1.12 12.86
CA PRO A 161 -2.84 0.50 14.10
C PRO A 161 -3.47 -0.88 14.31
N GLU A 162 -2.85 -1.69 15.17
CA GLU A 162 -3.23 -3.02 15.67
C GLU A 162 -3.57 -4.17 14.68
N GLN A 163 -4.21 -3.90 13.53
CA GLN A 163 -4.84 -4.91 12.67
C GLN A 163 -3.95 -5.45 11.53
N GLY A 164 -2.74 -4.91 11.37
CA GLY A 164 -1.86 -5.25 10.23
C GLY A 164 -2.37 -4.76 8.87
N LEU A 165 -3.39 -3.92 8.86
CA LEU A 165 -3.97 -3.34 7.66
C LEU A 165 -3.14 -2.14 7.17
N MET A 166 -3.09 -1.96 5.86
CA MET A 166 -2.31 -0.90 5.22
C MET A 166 -3.17 -0.17 4.19
N LEU A 167 -3.06 1.15 4.11
CA LEU A 167 -3.71 2.00 3.12
C LEU A 167 -2.68 2.57 2.16
N THR A 168 -3.01 2.59 0.88
CA THR A 168 -2.21 3.25 -0.17
C THR A 168 -3.10 4.13 -1.05
N GLY A 169 -2.69 5.37 -1.31
CA GLY A 169 -3.34 6.30 -2.25
C GLY A 169 -2.45 6.55 -3.47
N SER A 170 -3.05 6.64 -4.65
CA SER A 170 -2.31 6.64 -5.92
C SER A 170 -2.76 7.72 -6.91
N ALA A 171 -1.88 7.99 -7.89
CA ALA A 171 -2.19 8.73 -9.11
C ALA A 171 -3.23 8.04 -10.01
N ASP A 172 -3.57 6.77 -9.75
CA ASP A 172 -4.68 6.10 -10.41
C ASP A 172 -6.06 6.51 -9.85
N LYS A 173 -6.09 7.53 -8.99
CA LYS A 173 -7.28 8.15 -8.37
C LYS A 173 -7.98 7.25 -7.35
N THR A 174 -7.42 6.08 -7.05
CA THR A 174 -7.96 5.13 -6.07
C THR A 174 -7.13 5.11 -4.78
N ILE A 175 -7.78 4.60 -3.73
CA ILE A 175 -7.12 4.16 -2.50
C ILE A 175 -7.30 2.65 -2.41
N LYS A 176 -6.33 1.93 -1.84
CA LYS A 176 -6.43 0.49 -1.61
C LYS A 176 -6.15 0.15 -0.15
N LEU A 177 -7.01 -0.70 0.42
CA LEU A 177 -6.78 -1.35 1.70
C LEU A 177 -6.11 -2.70 1.44
N TRP A 178 -5.03 -2.97 2.16
CA TRP A 178 -4.27 -4.20 2.05
C TRP A 178 -4.23 -4.99 3.35
N LYS A 179 -4.28 -6.31 3.22
CA LYS A 179 -4.03 -7.29 4.29
C LYS A 179 -3.17 -8.41 3.71
N ALA A 180 -2.15 -8.87 4.44
CA ALA A 180 -1.32 -10.01 4.01
C ALA A 180 -0.64 -9.91 2.62
N GLY A 181 -0.48 -8.70 2.07
CA GLY A 181 0.00 -8.48 0.70
C GLY A 181 -1.11 -8.36 -0.37
N ARG A 182 -2.37 -8.64 -0.02
CA ARG A 182 -3.52 -8.59 -0.92
C ARG A 182 -4.29 -7.28 -0.82
N CYS A 183 -4.87 -6.82 -1.92
CA CYS A 183 -5.85 -5.74 -1.92
C CYS A 183 -7.22 -6.29 -1.48
N GLU A 184 -7.62 -6.02 -0.23
CA GLU A 184 -8.92 -6.40 0.32
C GLU A 184 -10.04 -5.49 -0.20
N ARG A 185 -9.71 -4.22 -0.51
CA ARG A 185 -10.67 -3.22 -0.98
C ARG A 185 -9.98 -2.16 -1.82
N THR A 186 -10.69 -1.67 -2.84
CA THR A 186 -10.36 -0.43 -3.56
C THR A 186 -11.47 0.58 -3.25
N PHE A 187 -11.09 1.80 -2.83
CA PHE A 187 -11.99 2.93 -2.67
C PHE A 187 -11.87 3.80 -3.92
N SER A 188 -13.02 4.10 -4.53
CA SER A 188 -13.14 4.95 -5.70
C SER A 188 -14.03 6.13 -5.35
N GLY A 189 -13.69 7.31 -5.85
CA GLY A 189 -14.49 8.52 -5.62
C GLY A 189 -13.73 9.80 -5.91
N HIS A 190 -12.43 9.84 -5.58
CA HIS A 190 -11.56 10.93 -6.01
C HIS A 190 -11.48 11.00 -7.54
N GLU A 191 -11.46 12.23 -8.05
CA GLU A 191 -11.49 12.52 -9.50
C GLU A 191 -10.10 12.84 -10.06
N ASP A 192 -9.08 12.92 -9.20
CA ASP A 192 -7.67 12.99 -9.58
C ASP A 192 -6.76 12.36 -8.49
N CYS A 193 -5.44 12.43 -8.67
CA CYS A 193 -4.39 11.78 -7.89
C CYS A 193 -4.57 11.96 -6.37
N VAL A 194 -4.62 10.85 -5.63
CA VAL A 194 -4.68 10.88 -4.15
C VAL A 194 -3.27 11.11 -3.59
N ARG A 195 -3.11 12.19 -2.82
CA ARG A 195 -1.82 12.74 -2.39
C ARG A 195 -1.51 12.57 -0.91
N GLY A 196 -2.54 12.50 -0.07
CA GLY A 196 -2.37 12.35 1.38
C GLY A 196 -3.38 11.37 1.98
N LEU A 197 -2.98 10.75 3.08
CA LEU A 197 -3.79 9.85 3.91
C LEU A 197 -3.53 10.16 5.38
N ALA A 198 -4.58 10.21 6.18
CA ALA A 198 -4.54 10.51 7.62
C ALA A 198 -5.48 9.55 8.36
N ILE A 199 -5.04 8.94 9.47
CA ILE A 199 -5.87 7.99 10.23
C ILE A 199 -6.66 8.77 11.29
N LEU A 200 -7.98 8.54 11.36
CA LEU A 200 -8.83 9.05 12.44
C LEU A 200 -9.03 7.99 13.52
N SER A 201 -9.22 6.73 13.12
CA SER A 201 -9.41 5.60 14.03
C SER A 201 -9.10 4.26 13.35
N GLU A 202 -9.24 3.18 14.10
CA GLU A 202 -9.21 1.80 13.62
C GLU A 202 -10.15 1.51 12.44
N THR A 203 -11.21 2.31 12.28
CA THR A 203 -12.26 2.12 11.26
C THR A 203 -12.40 3.27 10.28
N GLU A 204 -11.70 4.38 10.46
CA GLU A 204 -11.88 5.59 9.66
C GLU A 204 -10.57 6.32 9.33
N PHE A 205 -10.53 6.91 8.14
CA PHE A 205 -9.39 7.69 7.65
C PHE A 205 -9.84 8.84 6.75
N LEU A 206 -8.99 9.86 6.64
CA LEU A 206 -9.11 10.95 5.68
C LEU A 206 -8.16 10.71 4.49
N SER A 207 -8.56 11.17 3.30
CA SER A 207 -7.69 11.31 2.13
C SER A 207 -7.81 12.70 1.53
N CYS A 208 -6.73 13.21 0.93
CA CYS A 208 -6.74 14.44 0.15
C CYS A 208 -6.11 14.21 -1.23
N ALA A 209 -6.55 14.97 -2.24
CA ALA A 209 -6.18 14.72 -3.62
C ALA A 209 -5.99 16.00 -4.45
N ASN A 210 -5.56 15.80 -5.70
CA ASN A 210 -5.49 16.84 -6.72
C ASN A 210 -6.88 17.35 -7.17
N ASP A 211 -7.98 16.64 -6.88
CA ASP A 211 -9.36 17.11 -7.17
C ASP A 211 -9.87 18.21 -6.20
N ALA A 212 -8.95 18.86 -5.49
CA ALA A 212 -9.18 19.86 -4.46
C ALA A 212 -10.13 19.44 -3.31
N SER A 213 -10.43 18.13 -3.18
CA SER A 213 -11.29 17.60 -2.13
C SER A 213 -10.52 16.83 -1.04
N VAL A 214 -11.06 16.88 0.17
CA VAL A 214 -10.74 15.95 1.26
C VAL A 214 -11.92 15.02 1.44
N ARG A 215 -11.69 13.72 1.67
CA ARG A 215 -12.76 12.73 1.87
C ARG A 215 -12.54 11.95 3.15
N ARG A 216 -13.61 11.76 3.92
CA ARG A 216 -13.66 10.90 5.10
C ARG A 216 -14.24 9.56 4.71
N TRP A 217 -13.51 8.49 5.04
CA TRP A 217 -13.86 7.12 4.65
C TRP A 217 -14.00 6.24 5.88
N GLN A 218 -14.97 5.33 5.85
CA GLN A 218 -14.93 4.13 6.67
C GLN A 218 -14.15 3.03 5.93
N ILE A 219 -13.36 2.21 6.64
CA ILE A 219 -12.56 1.12 6.04
C ILE A 219 -13.39 0.10 5.24
N THR A 220 -14.71 0.08 5.45
CA THR A 220 -15.72 -0.74 4.74
C THR A 220 -15.94 -0.34 3.28
N GLY A 221 -15.51 0.86 2.88
CA GLY A 221 -15.66 1.39 1.52
C GLY A 221 -16.53 2.65 1.42
N GLU A 222 -17.26 2.98 2.49
CA GLU A 222 -18.19 4.10 2.51
C GLU A 222 -17.45 5.45 2.59
N CYS A 223 -17.81 6.38 1.70
CA CYS A 223 -17.40 7.78 1.77
C CYS A 223 -18.41 8.51 2.65
N LEU A 224 -18.03 8.82 3.89
CA LEU A 224 -18.90 9.41 4.90
C LEU A 224 -19.14 10.91 4.63
N GLU A 225 -18.07 11.65 4.33
CA GLU A 225 -18.10 13.10 4.13
C GLU A 225 -17.09 13.51 3.04
N VAL A 226 -17.37 14.63 2.35
CA VAL A 226 -16.47 15.27 1.38
C VAL A 226 -16.36 16.75 1.74
N TYR A 227 -15.15 17.21 2.03
CA TYR A 227 -14.87 18.61 2.37
C TYR A 227 -14.30 19.33 1.14
N TYR A 228 -14.90 20.47 0.83
CA TYR A 228 -14.48 21.39 -0.22
C TYR A 228 -14.04 22.70 0.39
N GLY A 229 -13.03 23.34 -0.20
CA GLY A 229 -12.59 24.66 0.23
C GLY A 229 -11.34 25.10 -0.50
N HIS A 230 -10.36 24.21 -0.61
CA HIS A 230 -9.21 24.40 -1.48
C HIS A 230 -9.65 24.59 -2.94
N THR A 231 -8.87 25.36 -3.69
CA THR A 231 -9.13 25.73 -5.09
C THR A 231 -8.12 25.11 -6.06
N ASN A 232 -7.15 24.37 -5.54
CA ASN A 232 -6.11 23.68 -6.31
C ASN A 232 -5.60 22.44 -5.53
N TYR A 233 -4.62 21.73 -6.07
CA TYR A 233 -4.14 20.43 -5.59
C TYR A 233 -3.79 20.42 -4.10
N ILE A 234 -4.37 19.50 -3.33
CA ILE A 234 -4.04 19.31 -1.90
C ILE A 234 -2.89 18.30 -1.79
N TYR A 235 -1.79 18.70 -1.16
CA TYR A 235 -0.56 17.91 -1.10
C TYR A 235 -0.35 17.17 0.19
N SER A 236 -0.91 17.66 1.30
CA SER A 236 -0.70 17.09 2.62
C SER A 236 -1.91 17.28 3.51
N ILE A 237 -2.06 16.35 4.45
CA ILE A 237 -3.12 16.31 5.45
C ILE A 237 -2.54 15.76 6.75
N SER A 238 -2.86 16.40 7.87
CA SER A 238 -2.45 15.97 9.21
C SER A 238 -3.63 16.12 10.18
N VAL A 239 -3.79 15.19 11.12
CA VAL A 239 -4.89 15.18 12.10
C VAL A 239 -4.36 15.75 13.42
N PHE A 240 -5.20 16.47 14.15
CA PHE A 240 -4.89 16.86 15.53
C PHE A 240 -4.88 15.65 16.47
N PRO A 241 -4.21 15.71 17.64
CA PRO A 241 -4.27 14.69 18.69
C PRO A 241 -5.69 14.33 19.16
N ASN A 242 -6.69 15.18 18.89
CA ASN A 242 -8.10 14.91 19.18
C ASN A 242 -8.78 13.91 18.21
N CYS A 243 -8.05 13.43 17.19
CA CYS A 243 -8.51 12.44 16.20
C CYS A 243 -9.78 12.83 15.43
N ARG A 244 -10.11 14.13 15.34
CA ARG A 244 -11.32 14.64 14.69
C ARG A 244 -11.06 15.82 13.77
N ASP A 245 -10.36 16.83 14.28
CA ASP A 245 -10.00 18.02 13.53
C ASP A 245 -8.72 17.76 12.74
N PHE A 246 -8.50 18.50 11.65
CA PHE A 246 -7.36 18.27 10.77
C PHE A 246 -6.90 19.55 10.07
N VAL A 247 -5.72 19.48 9.46
CA VAL A 247 -5.12 20.55 8.66
C VAL A 247 -4.76 20.03 7.27
N THR A 248 -4.83 20.91 6.28
CA THR A 248 -4.41 20.59 4.90
C THR A 248 -3.59 21.71 4.29
N THR A 249 -2.70 21.33 3.36
CA THR A 249 -1.84 22.26 2.62
C THR A 249 -1.88 21.99 1.12
N ALA A 250 -1.88 23.04 0.31
CA ALA A 250 -2.17 22.95 -1.12
C ALA A 250 -1.33 23.87 -2.01
N GLU A 251 -1.48 23.69 -3.32
CA GLU A 251 -0.98 24.54 -4.41
C GLU A 251 -1.70 25.92 -4.46
N ASP A 252 -2.87 26.07 -3.82
CA ASP A 252 -3.56 27.37 -3.71
C ASP A 252 -2.85 28.35 -2.74
N ARG A 253 -1.67 27.98 -2.24
CA ARG A 253 -0.85 28.73 -1.26
C ARG A 253 -1.49 28.84 0.12
N SER A 254 -2.50 28.04 0.43
CA SER A 254 -3.18 28.04 1.73
C SER A 254 -2.90 26.80 2.59
N LEU A 255 -2.71 27.06 3.88
CA LEU A 255 -2.92 26.13 4.99
C LEU A 255 -4.36 26.34 5.46
N ARG A 256 -5.14 25.27 5.54
CA ARG A 256 -6.50 25.32 6.09
C ARG A 256 -6.60 24.49 7.35
N ILE A 257 -7.28 25.06 8.35
CA ILE A 257 -7.57 24.43 9.63
C ILE A 257 -9.05 24.08 9.62
N TRP A 258 -9.34 22.78 9.72
CA TRP A 258 -10.69 22.24 9.68
C TRP A 258 -11.10 21.82 11.09
N LYS A 259 -12.15 22.46 11.61
CA LYS A 259 -12.72 22.13 12.92
C LYS A 259 -14.19 21.75 12.75
N HIS A 260 -14.60 20.63 13.32
CA HIS A 260 -15.99 20.14 13.24
C HIS A 260 -16.56 19.95 11.81
N GLY A 261 -15.69 19.71 10.81
CA GLY A 261 -16.08 19.55 9.39
C GLY A 261 -16.09 20.84 8.57
N GLU A 262 -15.90 22.00 9.21
CA GLU A 262 -15.87 23.31 8.55
C GLU A 262 -14.46 23.89 8.47
N CYS A 263 -14.18 24.70 7.43
CA CYS A 263 -12.92 25.42 7.27
C CYS A 263 -12.86 26.62 8.24
N ALA A 264 -12.42 26.39 9.48
CA ALA A 264 -12.40 27.37 10.55
C ALA A 264 -11.43 28.53 10.34
N GLN A 265 -10.30 28.30 9.64
CA GLN A 265 -9.31 29.34 9.33
C GLN A 265 -8.55 29.02 8.04
N THR A 266 -8.28 30.05 7.22
CA THR A 266 -7.42 29.95 6.02
C THR A 266 -6.19 30.85 6.17
N ILE A 267 -5.00 30.26 6.28
CA ILE A 267 -3.72 30.98 6.38
C ILE A 267 -3.00 30.87 5.04
N ARG A 268 -2.67 32.02 4.42
CA ARG A 268 -1.99 32.06 3.12
C ARG A 268 -0.51 32.39 3.27
N LEU A 269 0.36 31.72 2.51
CA LEU A 269 1.82 31.91 2.59
C LEU A 269 2.38 32.67 1.37
N PRO A 270 3.52 33.39 1.52
CA PRO A 270 4.26 34.03 0.43
C PRO A 270 5.09 33.02 -0.41
N ALA A 271 4.56 31.81 -0.63
CA ALA A 271 5.19 30.73 -1.39
C ALA A 271 4.22 30.26 -2.48
N GLN A 272 4.72 29.55 -3.52
CA GLN A 272 3.88 29.02 -4.61
C GLN A 272 3.10 27.78 -4.19
N SER A 273 3.73 26.91 -3.39
CA SER A 273 3.16 25.63 -2.97
C SER A 273 3.41 25.41 -1.49
N ILE A 274 2.43 24.85 -0.76
CA ILE A 274 2.65 24.34 0.59
C ILE A 274 2.63 22.81 0.55
N TRP A 275 3.82 22.22 0.47
CA TRP A 275 4.03 20.81 0.14
C TRP A 275 3.67 19.85 1.28
N CYS A 276 3.89 20.24 2.53
CA CYS A 276 3.76 19.36 3.68
C CYS A 276 3.32 20.08 4.95
N CYS A 277 2.65 19.35 5.84
CA CYS A 277 2.33 19.77 7.20
C CYS A 277 2.48 18.63 8.21
N CYS A 278 2.70 18.98 9.46
CA CYS A 278 2.41 18.13 10.61
C CYS A 278 1.84 18.97 11.76
N VAL A 279 1.10 18.31 12.66
CA VAL A 279 0.69 18.86 13.96
C VAL A 279 1.63 18.30 15.03
N LEU A 280 2.04 19.13 15.99
CA LEU A 280 2.85 18.75 17.14
C LEU A 280 1.95 18.41 18.35
N ASP A 281 2.51 17.74 19.36
CA ASP A 281 1.79 17.32 20.58
C ASP A 281 1.21 18.50 21.41
N ASN A 282 1.63 19.73 21.12
CA ASN A 282 1.14 20.97 21.75
C ASN A 282 0.12 21.74 20.88
N ASP A 283 -0.45 21.06 19.90
CA ASP A 283 -1.36 21.56 18.85
C ASP A 283 -0.77 22.60 17.88
N ASP A 284 0.54 22.93 17.95
CA ASP A 284 1.17 23.82 16.97
C ASP A 284 1.26 23.13 15.59
N ILE A 285 1.00 23.89 14.52
CA ILE A 285 1.03 23.41 13.13
C ILE A 285 2.35 23.82 12.48
N VAL A 286 3.12 22.85 11.99
CA VAL A 286 4.34 23.09 11.20
C VAL A 286 4.02 22.87 9.73
N VAL A 287 4.43 23.80 8.86
CA VAL A 287 4.27 23.70 7.41
C VAL A 287 5.57 23.95 6.66
N GLY A 288 5.78 23.18 5.59
CA GLY A 288 6.93 23.28 4.69
C GLY A 288 6.47 23.67 3.29
N ALA A 289 7.14 24.67 2.71
CA ALA A 289 6.71 25.31 1.47
C ALA A 289 7.80 25.32 0.37
N SER A 290 7.41 25.76 -0.83
CA SER A 290 8.28 25.82 -2.02
C SER A 290 9.43 26.83 -1.93
N ASP A 291 9.40 27.74 -0.94
CA ASP A 291 10.42 28.77 -0.69
C ASP A 291 11.57 28.28 0.21
N GLY A 292 11.55 27.00 0.62
CA GLY A 292 12.54 26.41 1.55
C GLY A 292 12.34 26.80 3.01
N ILE A 293 11.31 27.61 3.33
CA ILE A 293 11.06 28.12 4.68
C ILE A 293 10.02 27.23 5.37
N ILE A 294 10.37 26.78 6.58
CA ILE A 294 9.42 26.12 7.49
C ILE A 294 8.75 27.21 8.33
N ARG A 295 7.42 27.15 8.47
CA ARG A 295 6.66 28.09 9.31
C ARG A 295 5.87 27.32 10.35
N VAL A 296 5.89 27.83 11.59
CA VAL A 296 5.14 27.25 12.71
C VAL A 296 4.01 28.20 13.08
N PHE A 297 2.82 27.67 13.26
CA PHE A 297 1.62 28.41 13.65
C PHE A 297 1.05 27.85 14.97
N THR A 298 0.57 28.74 15.84
CA THR A 298 0.11 28.39 17.20
C THR A 298 -1.20 29.12 17.55
N GLU A 299 -2.08 28.51 18.34
CA GLU A 299 -3.19 29.24 19.00
C GLU A 299 -2.77 29.92 20.31
N SER A 300 -1.55 29.67 20.78
CA SER A 300 -1.05 30.13 22.08
C SER A 300 -0.51 31.56 22.00
N GLU A 301 -1.06 32.47 22.82
CA GLU A 301 -0.65 33.88 22.84
C GLU A 301 0.82 34.05 23.28
N ASP A 302 1.30 33.22 24.20
CA ASP A 302 2.67 33.16 24.71
C ASP A 302 3.71 32.69 23.67
N ARG A 303 3.28 31.87 22.70
CA ARG A 303 4.13 31.35 21.62
C ARG A 303 4.02 32.14 20.32
N THR A 304 3.12 33.12 20.26
CA THR A 304 2.90 33.96 19.07
C THR A 304 4.14 34.82 18.78
N ALA A 305 4.43 35.06 17.50
CA ALA A 305 5.56 35.86 17.07
C ALA A 305 5.44 37.34 17.47
N SER A 306 6.56 38.07 17.48
CA SER A 306 6.54 39.53 17.73
C SER A 306 5.72 40.26 16.67
N ALA A 307 5.22 41.46 17.02
CA ALA A 307 4.48 42.29 16.08
C ALA A 307 5.31 42.63 14.84
N GLU A 308 6.63 42.79 14.99
CA GLU A 308 7.60 43.02 13.95
C GLU A 308 7.69 41.85 12.97
N GLU A 309 7.75 40.61 13.48
CA GLU A 309 7.82 39.38 12.68
C GLU A 309 6.49 39.08 11.97
N ILE A 310 5.36 39.28 12.64
CA ILE A 310 4.03 39.16 12.03
C ILE A 310 3.90 40.18 10.88
N LYS A 311 4.28 41.44 11.11
CA LYS A 311 4.25 42.50 10.11
C LYS A 311 5.22 42.24 8.95
N ALA A 312 6.37 41.62 9.22
CA ALA A 312 7.30 41.19 8.18
C ALA A 312 6.68 40.08 7.30
N PHE A 313 6.04 39.09 7.91
CA PHE A 313 5.32 38.03 7.19
C PHE A 313 4.13 38.56 6.37
N GLU A 314 3.30 39.45 6.95
CA GLU A 314 2.21 40.11 6.22
C GLU A 314 2.75 40.95 5.05
N LYS A 315 3.91 41.60 5.22
CA LYS A 315 4.56 42.35 4.14
C LYS A 315 5.05 41.42 3.03
N GLU A 316 5.74 40.32 3.35
CA GLU A 316 6.15 39.30 2.37
C GLU A 316 4.92 38.80 1.59
N LEU A 317 3.82 38.47 2.29
CA LEU A 317 2.56 38.01 1.70
C LEU A 317 1.90 39.08 0.80
N SER A 318 1.86 40.34 1.23
CA SER A 318 1.30 41.44 0.43
C SER A 318 2.08 41.76 -0.85
N GLN A 319 3.36 41.35 -0.90
CA GLN A 319 4.28 41.53 -2.02
C GLN A 319 4.40 40.27 -2.88
N ALA A 320 3.76 39.17 -2.50
CA ALA A 320 3.79 37.92 -3.25
C ALA A 320 3.13 38.09 -4.62
N THR A 321 3.76 37.55 -5.66
CA THR A 321 3.20 37.54 -7.01
C THR A 321 2.19 36.41 -7.17
N ILE A 322 1.05 36.69 -7.79
CA ILE A 322 0.01 35.70 -8.11
C ILE A 322 -0.13 35.67 -9.63
N ASP A 323 0.02 34.51 -10.26
CA ASP A 323 -0.30 34.37 -11.69
C ASP A 323 -1.82 34.48 -11.86
N SER A 324 -2.27 35.33 -12.78
CA SER A 324 -3.68 35.43 -13.17
C SER A 324 -4.29 34.08 -13.58
N LYS A 325 -3.46 33.14 -14.05
CA LYS A 325 -3.84 31.78 -14.44
C LYS A 325 -3.87 30.77 -13.29
N THR A 326 -3.62 31.18 -12.04
CA THR A 326 -3.88 30.30 -10.90
C THR A 326 -5.37 29.94 -10.84
N GLY A 327 -5.69 28.66 -10.60
CA GLY A 327 -7.06 28.13 -10.65
C GLY A 327 -8.07 28.84 -9.73
N ASP A 328 -7.56 29.54 -8.73
CA ASP A 328 -8.27 30.42 -7.81
C ASP A 328 -8.97 31.64 -8.46
N LEU A 329 -8.46 32.13 -9.60
CA LEU A 329 -8.82 33.47 -10.12
C LEU A 329 -9.49 33.46 -11.50
N GLY A 330 -9.24 32.44 -12.32
CA GLY A 330 -9.85 32.29 -13.67
C GLY A 330 -9.36 33.34 -14.69
N ASP A 331 -10.09 33.49 -15.80
CA ASP A 331 -9.78 34.52 -16.81
C ASP A 331 -10.16 35.93 -16.30
N ILE A 332 -9.17 36.66 -15.79
CA ILE A 332 -9.35 37.99 -15.19
C ILE A 332 -9.44 39.07 -16.27
N ASN A 333 -10.64 39.61 -16.52
CA ASN A 333 -10.76 40.88 -17.23
C ASN A 333 -10.48 42.05 -16.29
N ALA A 334 -9.23 42.51 -16.27
CA ALA A 334 -8.75 43.58 -15.40
C ALA A 334 -9.51 44.92 -15.57
N GLU A 335 -10.16 45.15 -16.71
CA GLU A 335 -10.94 46.37 -16.93
C GLU A 335 -12.28 46.39 -16.17
N GLN A 336 -12.82 45.22 -15.84
CA GLN A 336 -14.11 45.04 -15.16
C GLN A 336 -13.97 44.84 -13.64
N LEU A 337 -12.75 44.87 -13.10
CA LEU A 337 -12.52 44.65 -11.68
C LEU A 337 -12.94 45.85 -10.81
N PRO A 338 -13.53 45.60 -9.63
CA PRO A 338 -13.92 46.65 -8.69
C PRO A 338 -12.72 47.42 -8.14
N GLY A 339 -12.94 48.68 -7.76
CA GLY A 339 -11.95 49.50 -7.07
C GLY A 339 -11.91 49.22 -5.55
N ARG A 340 -10.99 49.90 -4.87
CA ARG A 340 -10.72 49.72 -3.43
C ARG A 340 -11.92 49.96 -2.53
N GLU A 341 -12.92 50.72 -2.97
CA GLU A 341 -14.16 50.97 -2.23
C GLU A 341 -14.92 49.68 -1.86
N HIS A 342 -14.76 48.60 -2.64
CA HIS A 342 -15.38 47.31 -2.35
C HIS A 342 -14.75 46.58 -1.15
N LEU A 343 -13.56 47.00 -0.68
CA LEU A 343 -12.96 46.48 0.56
C LEU A 343 -13.65 47.01 1.83
N ASN A 344 -14.53 48.00 1.72
CA ASN A 344 -15.36 48.46 2.85
C ASN A 344 -16.51 47.50 3.17
N GLU A 345 -16.91 46.66 2.21
CA GLU A 345 -17.91 45.61 2.45
C GLU A 345 -17.25 44.40 3.13
N PRO A 346 -17.81 43.88 4.23
CA PRO A 346 -17.30 42.68 4.86
C PRO A 346 -17.47 41.46 3.97
N GLY A 347 -16.52 40.52 4.03
CA GLY A 347 -16.64 39.22 3.40
C GLY A 347 -17.67 38.32 4.11
N THR A 348 -18.22 37.36 3.38
CA THR A 348 -19.30 36.47 3.84
C THR A 348 -18.79 35.15 4.43
N ARG A 349 -17.55 34.74 4.12
CA ARG A 349 -16.93 33.50 4.61
C ARG A 349 -15.41 33.61 4.75
N GLU A 350 -14.84 32.81 5.63
CA GLU A 350 -13.40 32.71 5.83
C GLU A 350 -12.68 32.31 4.54
N GLY A 351 -11.54 32.94 4.25
CA GLY A 351 -10.78 32.64 3.04
C GLY A 351 -11.38 33.17 1.73
N GLN A 352 -12.51 33.88 1.76
CA GLN A 352 -13.08 34.52 0.56
C GLN A 352 -12.03 35.44 -0.07
N THR A 353 -11.76 35.26 -1.36
CA THR A 353 -10.84 36.11 -2.12
C THR A 353 -11.61 37.18 -2.90
N ARG A 354 -11.06 38.39 -3.00
CA ARG A 354 -11.49 39.47 -3.90
C ARG A 354 -10.29 40.00 -4.67
N LEU A 355 -10.53 40.33 -5.94
CA LEU A 355 -9.57 41.06 -6.77
C LEU A 355 -10.00 42.52 -6.86
N ILE A 356 -9.04 43.42 -6.65
CA ILE A 356 -9.23 44.87 -6.61
C ILE A 356 -8.30 45.52 -7.63
N ARG A 357 -8.84 46.45 -8.42
CA ARG A 357 -8.03 47.30 -9.31
C ARG A 357 -7.50 48.51 -8.54
N ASP A 358 -6.18 48.65 -8.49
CA ASP A 358 -5.47 49.81 -7.95
C ASP A 358 -4.64 50.46 -9.06
N GLY A 359 -5.30 51.32 -9.85
CA GLY A 359 -4.74 51.93 -11.05
C GLY A 359 -4.52 50.92 -12.18
N GLU A 360 -3.25 50.71 -12.55
CA GLU A 360 -2.81 49.71 -13.53
C GLU A 360 -2.56 48.32 -12.92
N LYS A 361 -2.57 48.20 -11.58
CA LYS A 361 -2.35 46.93 -10.89
C LYS A 361 -3.66 46.26 -10.50
N VAL A 362 -3.60 44.93 -10.44
CA VAL A 362 -4.63 44.10 -9.79
C VAL A 362 -4.03 43.56 -8.49
N GLU A 363 -4.67 43.87 -7.37
CA GLU A 363 -4.31 43.38 -6.04
C GLU A 363 -5.30 42.29 -5.60
N ALA A 364 -4.82 41.23 -4.96
CA ALA A 364 -5.69 40.21 -4.37
C ALA A 364 -5.78 40.38 -2.85
N TYR A 365 -6.99 40.22 -2.33
CA TYR A 365 -7.32 40.33 -0.91
C TYR A 365 -8.06 39.08 -0.44
N GLN A 366 -7.79 38.64 0.79
CA GLN A 366 -8.51 37.57 1.47
C GLN A 366 -9.27 38.11 2.68
N TRP A 367 -10.53 37.73 2.86
CA TRP A 367 -11.27 38.01 4.08
C TRP A 367 -10.82 37.09 5.21
N SER A 368 -10.55 37.67 6.39
CA SER A 368 -10.51 36.90 7.63
C SER A 368 -11.70 37.26 8.52
N VAL A 369 -12.54 36.28 8.80
CA VAL A 369 -13.68 36.40 9.72
C VAL A 369 -13.18 36.72 11.13
N SER A 370 -12.06 36.11 11.53
CA SER A 370 -11.46 36.32 12.86
C SER A 370 -10.93 37.75 13.09
N GLU A 371 -10.61 38.48 12.03
CA GLU A 371 -10.09 39.85 12.11
C GLU A 371 -11.09 40.91 11.66
N GLY A 372 -12.20 40.53 11.03
CA GLY A 372 -13.18 41.46 10.47
C GLY A 372 -12.61 42.39 9.39
N ARG A 373 -11.55 41.95 8.68
CA ARG A 373 -10.88 42.76 7.64
C ARG A 373 -10.45 41.94 6.42
N TRP A 374 -10.23 42.66 5.33
CA TRP A 374 -9.50 42.17 4.17
C TRP A 374 -7.98 42.28 4.39
N ILE A 375 -7.26 41.21 4.09
CA ILE A 375 -5.80 41.10 4.16
C ILE A 375 -5.27 41.02 2.74
N LYS A 376 -4.30 41.86 2.35
CA LYS A 376 -3.69 41.78 1.02
C LYS A 376 -2.81 40.52 0.92
N ILE A 377 -3.04 39.70 -0.10
CA ILE A 377 -2.37 38.40 -0.32
C ILE A 377 -1.51 38.32 -1.59
N GLY A 378 -1.32 39.47 -2.26
CA GLY A 378 -0.37 39.63 -3.36
C GLY A 378 -0.79 40.64 -4.43
N ASP A 379 0.13 40.86 -5.38
CA ASP A 379 -0.12 41.53 -6.66
C ASP A 379 -0.36 40.44 -7.73
N VAL A 380 -1.43 40.58 -8.52
CA VAL A 380 -1.73 39.66 -9.64
C VAL A 380 -1.03 40.16 -10.90
N VAL A 381 -0.34 39.25 -11.61
CA VAL A 381 0.36 39.53 -12.86
C VAL A 381 -0.10 38.59 -13.98
N GLY A 382 0.00 39.03 -15.23
CA GLY A 382 -0.26 38.19 -16.41
C GLY A 382 -1.56 38.49 -17.19
N SER A 383 -2.32 39.52 -16.81
CA SER A 383 -3.59 39.91 -17.45
C SER A 383 -3.46 40.55 -18.85
N SER A 384 -2.28 40.50 -19.48
CA SER A 384 -1.98 41.15 -20.76
C SER A 384 -1.73 40.11 -21.86
N GLY A 385 -2.73 39.97 -22.75
CA GLY A 385 -2.78 39.15 -23.97
C GLY A 385 -1.58 38.24 -24.32
N ALA A 386 -1.77 36.94 -24.15
CA ALA A 386 -0.92 35.90 -24.76
C ALA A 386 -1.78 34.75 -25.30
N ASN A 387 -1.48 34.27 -26.51
CA ASN A 387 -2.31 33.32 -27.25
C ASN A 387 -2.55 31.97 -26.53
N GLN A 388 -3.73 31.41 -26.79
CA GLN A 388 -4.23 30.15 -26.21
C GLN A 388 -3.32 28.95 -26.47
N GLN A 389 -3.00 28.21 -25.41
CA GLN A 389 -2.89 26.74 -25.42
C GLN A 389 -3.04 26.16 -24.00
N THR A 390 -4.16 26.49 -23.35
CA THR A 390 -4.72 25.79 -22.19
C THR A 390 -6.10 25.22 -22.61
N SER A 391 -6.58 24.19 -21.92
CA SER A 391 -7.55 23.18 -22.43
C SER A 391 -8.98 23.65 -22.73
N GLY A 392 -9.27 24.95 -22.70
CA GLY A 392 -10.60 25.51 -22.98
C GLY A 392 -11.64 25.23 -21.89
N LYS A 393 -11.23 24.74 -20.72
CA LYS A 393 -12.09 24.46 -19.56
C LYS A 393 -11.89 25.48 -18.45
N VAL A 394 -12.98 25.76 -17.72
CA VAL A 394 -13.10 26.65 -16.57
C VAL A 394 -13.27 25.81 -15.30
N LEU A 395 -12.45 26.08 -14.27
CA LEU A 395 -12.54 25.38 -12.99
C LEU A 395 -13.65 25.98 -12.11
N TYR A 396 -14.58 25.16 -11.62
CA TYR A 396 -15.63 25.57 -10.68
C TYR A 396 -15.95 24.43 -9.69
N GLU A 397 -16.05 24.76 -8.39
CA GLU A 397 -16.24 23.79 -7.30
C GLU A 397 -15.26 22.59 -7.34
N GLY A 398 -14.02 22.82 -7.80
CA GLY A 398 -12.97 21.79 -7.90
C GLY A 398 -13.06 20.89 -9.14
N LYS A 399 -13.98 21.16 -10.08
CA LYS A 399 -14.14 20.41 -11.33
C LYS A 399 -13.97 21.30 -12.55
N GLU A 400 -13.37 20.75 -13.60
CA GLU A 400 -13.24 21.44 -14.89
C GLU A 400 -14.50 21.27 -15.73
N PHE A 401 -15.09 22.39 -16.17
CA PHE A 401 -16.24 22.44 -17.06
C PHE A 401 -15.89 23.21 -18.33
N ASP A 402 -16.43 22.83 -19.49
CA ASP A 402 -16.18 23.61 -20.73
C ASP A 402 -16.74 25.05 -20.61
N TYR A 403 -17.83 25.22 -19.85
CA TYR A 403 -18.45 26.51 -19.57
C TYR A 403 -18.92 26.61 -18.12
N VAL A 404 -18.82 27.81 -17.53
CA VAL A 404 -19.44 28.13 -16.23
C VAL A 404 -20.16 29.46 -16.37
N PHE A 405 -21.45 29.39 -16.68
CA PHE A 405 -22.28 30.57 -16.89
C PHE A 405 -22.65 31.23 -15.58
N SER A 406 -22.92 32.54 -15.61
CA SER A 406 -23.56 33.26 -14.50
C SER A 406 -25.01 33.54 -14.90
N ILE A 407 -25.96 33.11 -14.08
CA ILE A 407 -27.39 33.26 -14.32
C ILE A 407 -27.97 34.11 -13.21
N ASP A 408 -28.41 35.31 -13.60
CA ASP A 408 -29.08 36.27 -12.73
C ASP A 408 -30.59 36.00 -12.80
N VAL A 409 -31.18 35.59 -11.69
CA VAL A 409 -32.59 35.12 -11.67
C VAL A 409 -33.60 36.29 -11.64
N ASN A 410 -33.17 37.48 -11.19
CA ASN A 410 -33.95 38.73 -11.23
C ASN A 410 -32.98 39.94 -11.21
N GLU A 411 -33.43 41.12 -11.67
CA GLU A 411 -32.70 42.38 -11.48
C GLU A 411 -32.50 42.68 -9.97
N GLY A 412 -31.26 42.52 -9.49
CA GLY A 412 -30.91 42.69 -8.08
C GLY A 412 -30.97 41.42 -7.22
N GLY A 413 -31.22 40.24 -7.80
CA GLY A 413 -31.13 38.94 -7.11
C GLY A 413 -29.68 38.39 -7.02
N PRO A 414 -29.45 37.33 -6.23
CA PRO A 414 -28.17 36.62 -6.23
C PRO A 414 -27.90 35.97 -7.60
N SER A 415 -26.64 36.05 -8.04
CA SER A 415 -26.19 35.39 -9.26
C SER A 415 -25.74 33.97 -8.99
N TYR A 416 -26.24 33.01 -9.77
CA TYR A 416 -25.92 31.60 -9.62
C TYR A 416 -25.00 31.13 -10.74
N LYS A 417 -24.09 30.21 -10.43
CA LYS A 417 -23.17 29.64 -11.43
C LYS A 417 -23.75 28.34 -11.99
N LEU A 418 -23.88 28.25 -13.31
CA LEU A 418 -24.27 27.04 -14.03
C LEU A 418 -23.05 26.45 -14.72
N PRO A 419 -22.42 25.42 -14.15
CA PRO A 419 -21.37 24.65 -14.81
C PRO A 419 -21.96 23.69 -15.87
N TYR A 420 -21.30 23.56 -17.02
CA TYR A 420 -21.75 22.72 -18.14
C TYR A 420 -20.55 22.25 -18.98
N ASN A 421 -20.48 20.95 -19.32
CA ASN A 421 -19.62 20.46 -20.38
C ASN A 421 -20.41 20.29 -21.69
N THR A 422 -19.73 20.44 -22.82
CA THR A 422 -20.24 20.09 -24.17
C THR A 422 -20.68 18.63 -24.31
N SER A 423 -20.23 17.74 -23.41
CA SER A 423 -20.67 16.35 -23.31
C SER A 423 -22.00 16.15 -22.57
N ASP A 424 -22.45 17.15 -21.82
CA ASP A 424 -23.58 17.01 -20.89
C ASP A 424 -24.89 17.35 -21.60
N ASP A 425 -26.01 16.76 -21.16
CA ASP A 425 -27.31 17.12 -21.71
C ASP A 425 -27.77 18.51 -21.19
N PRO A 426 -28.10 19.48 -22.06
CA PRO A 426 -28.50 20.83 -21.65
C PRO A 426 -29.75 20.86 -20.76
N TRP A 427 -30.71 19.97 -20.99
CA TRP A 427 -31.96 19.92 -20.25
C TRP A 427 -31.78 19.32 -18.86
N LEU A 428 -31.00 18.23 -18.76
CA LEU A 428 -30.64 17.63 -17.48
C LEU A 428 -29.76 18.58 -16.65
N THR A 429 -28.83 19.30 -17.29
CA THR A 429 -28.00 20.31 -16.61
C THR A 429 -28.84 21.48 -16.10
N ALA A 430 -29.75 22.01 -16.93
CA ALA A 430 -30.69 23.05 -16.51
C ALA A 430 -31.60 22.59 -15.37
N TYR A 431 -32.12 21.36 -15.42
CA TYR A 431 -32.94 20.77 -14.36
C TYR A 431 -32.16 20.65 -13.04
N ASN A 432 -30.96 20.06 -13.08
CA ASN A 432 -30.10 19.90 -11.92
C ASN A 432 -29.68 21.26 -11.32
N PHE A 433 -29.43 22.26 -12.17
CA PHE A 433 -29.14 23.63 -11.75
C PHE A 433 -30.33 24.28 -11.03
N LEU A 434 -31.54 24.18 -11.57
CA LEU A 434 -32.74 24.72 -10.93
C LEU A 434 -33.00 24.02 -9.59
N GLN A 435 -32.86 22.69 -9.54
CA GLN A 435 -33.04 21.91 -8.32
C GLN A 435 -31.96 22.21 -7.25
N LYS A 436 -30.68 22.33 -7.63
CA LYS A 436 -29.57 22.65 -6.70
C LYS A 436 -29.75 24.00 -6.02
N ASN A 437 -30.35 24.96 -6.71
CA ASN A 437 -30.48 26.35 -6.26
C ASN A 437 -31.91 26.72 -5.80
N ASP A 438 -32.81 25.75 -5.66
CA ASP A 438 -34.23 25.90 -5.27
C ASP A 438 -35.00 26.94 -6.12
N LEU A 439 -34.76 26.90 -7.44
CA LEU A 439 -35.31 27.85 -8.41
C LEU A 439 -36.57 27.27 -9.09
N ASN A 440 -37.48 28.17 -9.50
CA ASN A 440 -38.77 27.77 -10.08
C ASN A 440 -38.59 26.90 -11.34
N PRO A 441 -39.13 25.65 -11.37
CA PRO A 441 -39.03 24.74 -12.51
C PRO A 441 -39.57 25.29 -13.84
N MET A 442 -40.43 26.32 -13.83
CA MET A 442 -40.93 26.95 -15.06
C MET A 442 -39.81 27.64 -15.89
N PHE A 443 -38.64 27.91 -15.31
CA PHE A 443 -37.49 28.44 -16.03
C PHE A 443 -36.67 27.37 -16.79
N LEU A 444 -37.02 26.08 -16.70
CA LEU A 444 -36.28 24.99 -17.34
C LEU A 444 -36.04 25.22 -18.83
N ASP A 445 -37.10 25.56 -19.56
CA ASP A 445 -37.07 25.91 -20.99
C ASP A 445 -36.12 27.06 -21.30
N GLN A 446 -36.08 28.06 -20.44
CA GLN A 446 -35.28 29.28 -20.62
C GLN A 446 -33.80 29.02 -20.33
N VAL A 447 -33.50 28.29 -19.25
CA VAL A 447 -32.13 27.92 -18.87
C VAL A 447 -31.54 26.91 -19.87
N ALA A 448 -32.31 25.92 -20.32
CA ALA A 448 -31.86 24.96 -21.34
C ALA A 448 -31.57 25.64 -22.69
N LYS A 449 -32.45 26.54 -23.16
CA LYS A 449 -32.20 27.36 -24.37
C LYS A 449 -31.00 28.26 -24.19
N PHE A 450 -30.85 28.92 -23.03
CA PHE A 450 -29.68 29.74 -22.73
C PHE A 450 -28.36 28.95 -22.82
N ILE A 451 -28.30 27.70 -22.31
CA ILE A 451 -27.13 26.83 -22.50
C ILE A 451 -26.88 26.55 -23.99
N ILE A 452 -27.91 26.13 -24.73
CA ILE A 452 -27.81 25.78 -26.16
C ILE A 452 -27.32 26.97 -27.01
N ASP A 453 -27.90 28.16 -26.80
CA ASP A 453 -27.59 29.37 -27.55
C ASP A 453 -26.16 29.86 -27.28
N ASN A 454 -25.69 29.76 -26.03
CA ASN A 454 -24.33 30.18 -25.66
C ASN A 454 -23.24 29.13 -26.00
N THR A 455 -23.60 27.88 -26.27
CA THR A 455 -22.64 26.79 -26.60
C THR A 455 -22.60 26.42 -28.09
N LYS A 456 -23.38 27.13 -28.94
CA LYS A 456 -23.35 27.04 -30.41
C LYS A 456 -23.52 25.63 -30.99
N GLY A 457 -24.21 24.74 -30.26
CA GLY A 457 -24.67 23.44 -30.78
C GLY A 457 -23.56 22.46 -31.22
N GLN A 458 -22.34 22.57 -30.69
CA GLN A 458 -21.29 21.59 -30.96
C GLN A 458 -21.50 20.30 -30.15
N MET A 459 -22.10 19.29 -30.78
CA MET A 459 -21.96 17.89 -30.36
C MET A 459 -21.04 17.15 -31.34
N LEU A 460 -19.99 16.50 -30.80
CA LEU A 460 -19.37 15.22 -31.22
C LEU A 460 -17.83 15.20 -31.09
N GLY A 461 -17.29 14.11 -30.55
CA GLY A 461 -15.92 13.63 -30.83
C GLY A 461 -15.07 13.32 -29.59
N PRO A 462 -14.47 12.12 -29.46
CA PRO A 462 -13.59 11.78 -28.33
C PRO A 462 -12.26 12.57 -28.39
N GLY A 463 -11.86 13.12 -27.24
CA GLY A 463 -10.73 14.06 -27.12
C GLY A 463 -9.32 13.46 -27.26
N ASN A 464 -8.37 14.32 -27.61
CA ASN A 464 -6.96 14.00 -27.89
C ASN A 464 -6.10 14.08 -26.59
N PRO A 465 -5.32 13.05 -26.20
CA PRO A 465 -4.84 12.89 -24.82
C PRO A 465 -3.48 13.54 -24.48
N ASN A 466 -3.08 14.62 -25.16
CA ASN A 466 -1.77 15.26 -24.95
C ASN A 466 -1.86 16.56 -24.14
N PHE A 467 -1.73 16.46 -22.81
CA PHE A 467 -1.49 17.61 -21.92
C PHE A 467 -0.32 17.36 -20.96
N SER A 468 0.52 18.37 -20.76
CA SER A 468 1.82 18.28 -20.10
C SER A 468 1.88 19.18 -18.86
N ASP A 469 2.21 18.61 -17.71
CA ASP A 469 2.44 19.34 -16.46
C ASP A 469 3.90 19.87 -16.41
N PRO A 470 4.13 21.19 -16.27
CA PRO A 470 5.48 21.77 -16.24
C PRO A 470 6.32 21.50 -14.97
N TYR A 471 5.71 21.11 -13.85
CA TYR A 471 6.34 21.29 -12.52
C TYR A 471 6.96 20.02 -11.90
N THR A 472 6.74 18.82 -12.46
CA THR A 472 7.27 17.57 -11.89
C THR A 472 8.72 17.23 -12.26
N GLY A 473 9.34 17.96 -13.20
CA GLY A 473 10.70 17.67 -13.70
C GLY A 473 10.74 16.51 -14.70
N GLY A 474 11.43 16.70 -15.83
CA GLY A 474 11.35 15.87 -17.03
C GLY A 474 11.49 14.35 -16.83
N GLY A 475 10.42 13.60 -17.12
CA GLY A 475 10.44 12.14 -17.15
C GLY A 475 9.06 11.48 -17.06
N ARG A 476 8.10 11.82 -17.94
CA ARG A 476 6.79 11.14 -17.92
C ARG A 476 6.85 9.74 -18.53
N TYR A 477 6.45 8.76 -17.72
CA TYR A 477 6.02 7.44 -18.14
C TYR A 477 4.76 7.54 -19.03
N VAL A 478 4.76 6.85 -20.17
CA VAL A 478 3.64 6.80 -21.12
C VAL A 478 3.13 5.35 -21.21
N PRO A 479 1.86 5.08 -20.89
CA PRO A 479 1.25 3.77 -21.16
C PRO A 479 1.12 3.54 -22.67
N GLY A 480 1.83 2.53 -23.18
CA GLY A 480 1.80 2.17 -24.60
C GLY A 480 0.52 1.41 -24.97
N SER A 481 -0.16 1.86 -26.02
CA SER A 481 -1.24 1.15 -26.70
C SER A 481 -0.70 0.17 -27.74
N SER A 482 -1.28 -1.03 -27.84
CA SER A 482 -0.95 -1.99 -28.89
C SER A 482 -2.17 -2.77 -29.41
N GLY A 483 -2.45 -2.59 -30.71
CA GLY A 483 -3.01 -3.60 -31.61
C GLY A 483 -4.48 -4.00 -31.45
N SER A 484 -5.36 -3.42 -32.29
CA SER A 484 -6.72 -3.93 -32.55
C SER A 484 -6.83 -4.69 -33.88
N SER A 485 -7.49 -5.85 -33.87
CA SER A 485 -8.23 -6.51 -34.98
C SER A 485 -8.73 -7.87 -34.46
N ASN A 486 -9.94 -8.39 -34.77
CA ASN A 486 -10.94 -8.01 -35.78
C ASN A 486 -12.39 -7.99 -35.25
N THR A 487 -13.23 -7.28 -36.00
CA THR A 487 -14.71 -7.18 -36.00
C THR A 487 -15.39 -8.43 -36.62
N LEU A 488 -16.72 -8.67 -36.72
CA LEU A 488 -18.07 -8.05 -36.46
C LEU A 488 -19.09 -9.26 -36.49
N PRO A 489 -20.45 -9.18 -36.38
CA PRO A 489 -21.35 -8.09 -35.95
C PRO A 489 -22.52 -8.48 -34.98
N THR A 490 -23.03 -7.48 -34.25
CA THR A 490 -24.45 -7.17 -33.87
C THR A 490 -25.50 -8.28 -33.59
N THR A 491 -26.17 -8.23 -32.42
CA THR A 491 -27.53 -7.60 -32.24
C THR A 491 -28.02 -7.59 -30.77
N ASP A 492 -28.72 -6.50 -30.40
CA ASP A 492 -29.61 -6.29 -29.22
C ASP A 492 -31.03 -6.88 -29.53
N PRO A 493 -32.08 -6.97 -28.65
CA PRO A 493 -32.28 -6.25 -27.38
C PRO A 493 -33.03 -6.98 -26.23
N PHE A 494 -33.34 -6.20 -25.18
CA PHE A 494 -34.21 -6.53 -24.03
C PHE A 494 -35.63 -7.04 -24.38
N THR A 495 -36.26 -7.64 -23.35
CA THR A 495 -37.69 -7.99 -23.16
C THR A 495 -38.14 -9.43 -23.48
N GLY A 496 -38.86 -10.03 -22.51
CA GLY A 496 -39.42 -11.39 -22.57
C GLY A 496 -39.98 -11.83 -21.21
N ALA A 497 -41.28 -11.62 -20.97
CA ALA A 497 -41.90 -11.83 -19.66
C ALA A 497 -42.15 -13.30 -19.31
N GLY A 498 -42.17 -13.63 -18.01
CA GLY A 498 -42.46 -14.98 -17.51
C GLY A 498 -42.76 -15.04 -16.01
N ARG A 499 -43.89 -14.50 -15.56
CA ARG A 499 -44.39 -14.68 -14.17
C ARG A 499 -44.90 -16.10 -13.95
N TYR A 500 -44.56 -16.72 -12.82
CA TYR A 500 -45.56 -17.35 -11.94
C TYR A 500 -45.03 -17.49 -10.49
N ILE A 501 -45.94 -17.42 -9.50
CA ILE A 501 -45.64 -17.55 -8.06
C ILE A 501 -46.64 -18.56 -7.42
N PRO A 502 -46.64 -18.82 -6.10
CA PRO A 502 -46.37 -20.14 -5.53
C PRO A 502 -47.64 -20.97 -5.22
N GLY A 503 -47.44 -22.22 -4.80
CA GLY A 503 -48.51 -23.07 -4.25
C GLY A 503 -48.07 -23.79 -2.98
N SER A 504 -48.72 -23.48 -1.85
CA SER A 504 -48.53 -24.13 -0.55
C SER A 504 -49.85 -24.77 -0.08
N ALA A 505 -49.76 -25.94 0.57
CA ALA A 505 -50.66 -26.51 1.60
C ALA A 505 -50.68 -28.06 1.52
N GLY A 506 -50.73 -28.74 2.67
CA GLY A 506 -50.70 -30.22 2.71
C GLY A 506 -50.54 -30.83 4.11
N MET A 507 -51.36 -30.37 5.04
CA MET A 507 -51.41 -30.70 6.47
C MET A 507 -51.38 -32.22 6.79
N GLY A 508 -50.65 -32.61 7.85
CA GLY A 508 -50.69 -33.97 8.44
C GLY A 508 -50.23 -33.97 9.90
N THR A 509 -51.13 -34.27 10.83
CA THR A 509 -50.94 -34.07 12.28
C THR A 509 -50.63 -35.35 13.05
N THR A 510 -49.86 -35.20 14.14
CA THR A 510 -49.81 -36.02 15.36
C THR A 510 -49.54 -37.54 15.27
N MET A 511 -48.47 -37.97 15.95
CA MET A 511 -48.61 -38.93 17.06
C MET A 511 -47.39 -38.84 17.99
N ALA A 512 -47.61 -38.97 19.30
CA ALA A 512 -46.53 -39.05 20.28
C ALA A 512 -46.05 -40.51 20.42
N GLY A 513 -44.74 -40.73 20.35
CA GLY A 513 -44.10 -42.02 20.59
C GLY A 513 -43.14 -41.91 21.78
N VAL A 514 -43.61 -42.27 22.97
CA VAL A 514 -42.75 -42.49 24.14
C VAL A 514 -42.28 -43.94 24.11
N ASP A 515 -40.97 -44.16 24.02
CA ASP A 515 -40.37 -45.49 24.23
C ASP A 515 -39.72 -45.54 25.63
N PRO A 516 -40.23 -46.37 26.56
CA PRO A 516 -39.80 -46.37 27.94
C PRO A 516 -38.85 -47.54 28.28
N PHE A 517 -37.54 -47.42 28.07
CA PHE A 517 -36.54 -48.13 28.89
C PHE A 517 -35.09 -47.59 28.71
N THR A 518 -34.66 -46.68 29.60
CA THR A 518 -33.45 -46.82 30.43
C THR A 518 -33.35 -45.63 31.40
N GLY A 519 -32.93 -45.89 32.64
CA GLY A 519 -33.20 -45.00 33.77
C GLY A 519 -32.26 -43.79 33.94
N ASN A 520 -32.65 -42.92 34.88
CA ASN A 520 -31.94 -41.71 35.32
C ASN A 520 -30.41 -41.89 35.48
N SER A 521 -29.65 -41.47 34.47
CA SER A 521 -28.26 -41.02 34.60
C SER A 521 -27.89 -40.18 33.38
N ALA A 522 -28.42 -38.95 33.33
CA ALA A 522 -28.01 -37.95 32.35
C ALA A 522 -26.58 -37.49 32.65
N TYR A 523 -25.59 -38.29 32.24
CA TYR A 523 -24.22 -37.83 32.07
C TYR A 523 -24.26 -36.67 31.09
N ARG A 524 -24.08 -35.44 31.59
CA ARG A 524 -23.56 -34.35 30.77
C ARG A 524 -22.20 -34.83 30.29
N SER A 525 -22.10 -35.20 29.01
CA SER A 525 -20.83 -35.38 28.35
C SER A 525 -20.08 -34.06 28.44
N ALA A 526 -19.14 -33.97 29.38
CA ALA A 526 -18.19 -32.88 29.41
C ALA A 526 -17.55 -32.82 28.03
N ALA A 527 -17.58 -31.65 27.38
CA ALA A 527 -16.98 -31.49 26.06
C ALA A 527 -15.53 -31.97 26.13
N SER A 528 -15.23 -33.04 25.41
CA SER A 528 -13.87 -33.54 25.29
C SER A 528 -13.02 -32.39 24.79
N LYS A 529 -12.06 -31.92 25.60
CA LYS A 529 -11.07 -30.94 25.15
C LYS A 529 -10.24 -31.65 24.08
N THR A 530 -10.59 -31.46 22.82
CA THR A 530 -9.81 -31.95 21.68
C THR A 530 -8.38 -31.45 21.88
N MET A 531 -7.44 -32.36 22.10
CA MET A 531 -6.03 -31.99 22.28
C MET A 531 -5.40 -31.73 20.92
N ASN A 532 -4.56 -30.71 20.82
CA ASN A 532 -3.80 -30.45 19.60
C ASN A 532 -2.73 -31.54 19.42
N ILE A 533 -2.92 -32.39 18.42
CA ILE A 533 -1.98 -33.45 18.01
C ILE A 533 -1.21 -33.10 16.72
N TYR A 534 -1.50 -31.95 16.13
CA TYR A 534 -1.02 -31.59 14.80
C TYR A 534 0.31 -30.86 14.84
N PHE A 535 0.45 -29.89 15.74
CA PHE A 535 1.62 -29.01 15.89
C PHE A 535 1.88 -28.68 17.37
N PRO A 536 3.10 -28.27 17.75
CA PRO A 536 4.28 -28.07 16.91
C PRO A 536 4.91 -29.39 16.44
N LYS A 537 5.32 -29.44 15.17
CA LYS A 537 6.14 -30.54 14.64
C LYS A 537 7.59 -30.35 15.06
N LYS A 538 8.21 -31.43 15.54
CA LYS A 538 9.60 -31.45 16.05
C LYS A 538 10.60 -32.10 15.09
N GLU A 539 10.11 -32.82 14.09
CA GLU A 539 10.89 -33.60 13.13
C GLU A 539 10.42 -33.30 11.70
N ALA A 540 11.32 -33.48 10.74
CA ALA A 540 11.06 -33.23 9.34
C ALA A 540 10.10 -34.28 8.75
N VAL A 541 9.21 -33.85 7.86
CA VAL A 541 8.27 -34.71 7.15
C VAL A 541 8.87 -35.14 5.81
N THR A 542 8.80 -36.45 5.53
CA THR A 542 9.51 -37.12 4.43
C THR A 542 8.57 -37.67 3.35
N PHE A 543 9.16 -38.01 2.19
CA PHE A 543 8.50 -38.69 1.07
C PHE A 543 9.12 -40.07 0.82
N ASP A 544 8.49 -41.11 1.37
CA ASP A 544 9.09 -42.45 1.50
C ASP A 544 8.46 -43.52 0.61
N GLN A 545 7.22 -43.31 0.14
CA GLN A 545 6.53 -44.27 -0.73
C GLN A 545 7.27 -44.45 -2.06
N ALA A 546 7.55 -45.68 -2.45
CA ALA A 546 8.27 -46.03 -3.67
C ALA A 546 7.85 -47.42 -4.19
N ASN A 547 8.06 -47.66 -5.49
CA ASN A 547 8.00 -48.99 -6.10
C ASN A 547 9.35 -49.28 -6.76
N PRO A 548 10.27 -49.99 -6.08
CA PRO A 548 11.63 -50.20 -6.58
C PRO A 548 11.69 -50.86 -7.96
N THR A 549 10.80 -51.82 -8.22
CA THR A 549 10.72 -52.52 -9.50
C THR A 549 10.34 -51.59 -10.65
N GLN A 550 9.41 -50.65 -10.43
CA GLN A 550 9.04 -49.65 -11.44
C GLN A 550 10.13 -48.61 -11.67
N ILE A 551 10.80 -48.15 -10.59
CA ILE A 551 11.92 -47.20 -10.67
C ILE A 551 13.06 -47.81 -11.50
N LEU A 552 13.48 -49.03 -11.18
CA LEU A 552 14.55 -49.73 -11.89
C LEU A 552 14.16 -50.11 -13.31
N GLY A 553 12.91 -50.54 -13.54
CA GLY A 553 12.40 -50.80 -14.88
C GLY A 553 12.49 -49.56 -15.78
N LYS A 554 12.06 -48.40 -15.28
CA LYS A 554 12.09 -47.15 -16.05
C LYS A 554 13.50 -46.57 -16.19
N LEU A 555 14.38 -46.75 -15.20
CA LEU A 555 15.79 -46.42 -15.30
C LEU A 555 16.48 -47.23 -16.41
N LYS A 556 16.26 -48.55 -16.45
CA LYS A 556 16.84 -49.46 -17.47
C LYS A 556 16.28 -49.16 -18.87
N GLU A 557 14.98 -48.90 -18.99
CA GLU A 557 14.33 -48.48 -20.24
C GLU A 557 14.97 -47.19 -20.81
N LEU A 558 15.06 -46.14 -19.99
CA LEU A 558 15.53 -44.83 -20.44
C LEU A 558 17.07 -44.73 -20.59
N ASN A 559 17.82 -45.59 -19.91
CA ASN A 559 19.27 -45.73 -20.15
C ASN A 559 19.57 -46.09 -21.61
N GLY A 560 18.70 -46.88 -22.26
CA GLY A 560 18.82 -47.21 -23.68
C GLY A 560 18.75 -45.99 -24.61
N THR A 561 18.12 -44.90 -24.15
CA THR A 561 17.99 -43.62 -24.87
C THR A 561 18.96 -42.54 -24.39
N ALA A 562 19.80 -42.82 -23.39
CA ALA A 562 20.76 -41.84 -22.86
C ALA A 562 21.91 -41.59 -23.86
N PRO A 563 22.44 -40.35 -23.97
CA PRO A 563 23.64 -40.06 -24.75
C PRO A 563 24.81 -40.94 -24.29
N GLU A 564 25.63 -41.44 -25.23
CA GLU A 564 26.69 -42.44 -24.93
C GLU A 564 27.64 -42.00 -23.80
N GLU A 565 28.00 -40.70 -23.73
CA GLU A 565 28.83 -40.13 -22.66
C GLU A 565 28.21 -40.24 -21.24
N LYS A 566 26.88 -40.27 -21.16
CA LYS A 566 26.10 -40.31 -19.90
C LYS A 566 25.46 -41.67 -19.63
N LYS A 567 25.51 -42.58 -20.60
CA LYS A 567 24.96 -43.93 -20.53
C LYS A 567 25.60 -44.73 -19.39
N LEU A 568 24.76 -45.49 -18.69
CA LEU A 568 25.15 -46.35 -17.58
C LEU A 568 25.47 -47.74 -18.11
N THR A 569 26.54 -48.34 -17.61
CA THR A 569 26.88 -49.75 -17.87
C THR A 569 25.95 -50.68 -17.09
N GLU A 570 25.95 -51.98 -17.41
CA GLU A 570 25.21 -52.96 -16.59
C GLU A 570 25.71 -52.99 -15.14
N ASP A 571 27.02 -52.83 -14.92
CA ASP A 571 27.60 -52.71 -13.57
C ASP A 571 27.10 -51.43 -12.85
N ASP A 572 27.02 -50.30 -13.55
CA ASP A 572 26.45 -49.05 -13.01
C ASP A 572 24.97 -49.25 -12.59
N LEU A 573 24.18 -49.95 -13.42
CA LEU A 573 22.78 -50.26 -13.14
C LEU A 573 22.64 -51.21 -11.92
N VAL A 574 23.51 -52.22 -11.80
CA VAL A 574 23.57 -53.10 -10.62
C VAL A 574 23.98 -52.31 -9.37
N LEU A 575 24.86 -51.31 -9.47
CA LEU A 575 25.21 -50.45 -8.33
C LEU A 575 24.02 -49.58 -7.88
N LEU A 576 23.26 -49.00 -8.80
CA LEU A 576 22.04 -48.25 -8.47
C LEU A 576 20.92 -49.14 -7.91
N GLU A 577 20.79 -50.37 -8.40
CA GLU A 577 19.90 -51.40 -7.85
C GLU A 577 20.28 -51.79 -6.42
N LYS A 578 21.58 -51.92 -6.13
CA LYS A 578 22.09 -52.10 -4.75
C LYS A 578 21.79 -50.91 -3.85
N ILE A 579 21.96 -49.67 -4.33
CA ILE A 579 21.59 -48.46 -3.56
C ILE A 579 20.12 -48.53 -3.16
N LEU A 580 19.23 -48.76 -4.14
CA LEU A 580 17.79 -48.77 -3.91
C LEU A 580 17.36 -49.91 -2.97
N SER A 581 17.96 -51.10 -3.08
CA SER A 581 17.65 -52.22 -2.20
C SER A 581 18.11 -51.98 -0.75
N LEU A 582 19.30 -51.40 -0.54
CA LEU A 582 19.79 -51.04 0.79
C LEU A 582 18.86 -50.05 1.50
N ILE A 583 18.37 -49.03 0.78
CA ILE A 583 17.46 -48.01 1.31
C ILE A 583 16.09 -48.63 1.64
N CYS A 584 15.51 -49.40 0.73
CA CYS A 584 14.19 -50.00 0.94
C CYS A 584 14.18 -51.04 2.07
N ASN A 585 15.31 -51.73 2.28
CA ASN A 585 15.48 -52.69 3.37
C ASN A 585 15.96 -52.05 4.69
N SER A 586 16.10 -50.72 4.76
CA SER A 586 16.57 -49.98 5.95
C SER A 586 17.92 -50.47 6.50
N SER A 587 18.84 -50.87 5.61
CA SER A 587 20.19 -51.30 6.00
C SER A 587 21.02 -50.13 6.54
N SER A 588 21.88 -50.40 7.52
CA SER A 588 22.87 -49.45 8.05
C SER A 588 24.23 -49.52 7.35
N GLU A 589 24.32 -50.23 6.22
CA GLU A 589 25.55 -50.38 5.43
C GLU A 589 25.93 -49.06 4.75
N LYS A 590 27.20 -48.65 4.88
CA LYS A 590 27.69 -47.41 4.26
C LYS A 590 27.87 -47.60 2.75
N LEU A 591 27.19 -46.77 1.96
CA LEU A 591 27.38 -46.71 0.52
C LEU A 591 28.82 -46.33 0.16
N THR A 592 29.34 -46.92 -0.91
CA THR A 592 30.70 -46.67 -1.40
C THR A 592 30.79 -45.37 -2.21
N VAL A 593 31.99 -44.80 -2.32
CA VAL A 593 32.23 -43.60 -3.15
C VAL A 593 31.81 -43.85 -4.61
N GLN A 594 32.06 -45.04 -5.14
CA GLN A 594 31.63 -45.43 -6.50
C GLN A 594 30.10 -45.40 -6.65
N GLN A 595 29.34 -45.93 -5.69
CA GLN A 595 27.87 -45.86 -5.71
C GLN A 595 27.36 -44.41 -5.76
N LEU A 596 27.97 -43.52 -4.96
CA LEU A 596 27.60 -42.10 -4.92
C LEU A 596 27.97 -41.36 -6.22
N GLN A 597 29.12 -41.68 -6.82
CA GLN A 597 29.54 -41.14 -8.13
C GLN A 597 28.60 -41.59 -9.27
N ILE A 598 28.17 -42.85 -9.28
CA ILE A 598 27.21 -43.35 -10.28
C ILE A 598 25.82 -42.73 -10.08
N LEU A 599 25.38 -42.51 -8.84
CA LEU A 599 24.14 -41.76 -8.58
C LEU A 599 24.25 -40.31 -9.07
N TRP A 600 25.39 -39.64 -8.83
CA TRP A 600 25.64 -38.29 -9.35
C TRP A 600 25.63 -38.27 -10.89
N LYS A 601 26.27 -39.23 -11.56
CA LYS A 601 26.24 -39.39 -13.03
C LYS A 601 24.80 -39.54 -13.54
N ALA A 602 23.99 -40.38 -12.90
CA ALA A 602 22.62 -40.65 -13.30
C ALA A 602 21.69 -39.43 -13.15
N ILE A 603 21.80 -38.66 -12.06
CA ILE A 603 20.98 -37.43 -11.88
C ILE A 603 21.43 -36.25 -12.75
N ASN A 604 22.54 -36.39 -13.48
CA ASN A 604 23.02 -35.45 -14.49
C ASN A 604 22.58 -35.84 -15.93
N TRP A 605 21.67 -36.80 -16.07
CA TRP A 605 21.00 -37.10 -17.35
C TRP A 605 20.17 -35.92 -17.90
N PRO A 606 19.86 -35.91 -19.21
CA PRO A 606 18.92 -34.97 -19.82
C PRO A 606 17.55 -34.91 -19.12
N GLU A 607 16.92 -33.73 -19.09
CA GLU A 607 15.68 -33.48 -18.34
C GLU A 607 14.50 -34.37 -18.75
N ASP A 608 14.47 -34.85 -20.00
CA ASP A 608 13.43 -35.75 -20.50
C ASP A 608 13.51 -37.17 -19.93
N ILE A 609 14.69 -37.60 -19.45
CA ILE A 609 14.93 -38.97 -18.96
C ILE A 609 15.44 -39.09 -17.51
N VAL A 610 15.82 -37.98 -16.86
CA VAL A 610 16.47 -37.99 -15.53
C VAL A 610 15.59 -38.46 -14.36
N PHE A 611 14.26 -38.46 -14.51
CA PHE A 611 13.34 -38.66 -13.39
C PHE A 611 13.50 -39.98 -12.59
N PRO A 612 13.83 -41.16 -13.17
CA PRO A 612 14.03 -42.37 -12.35
C PRO A 612 15.26 -42.26 -11.44
N ALA A 613 16.31 -41.57 -11.90
CA ALA A 613 17.49 -41.30 -11.08
C ALA A 613 17.19 -40.33 -9.94
N LEU A 614 16.36 -39.30 -10.18
CA LEU A 614 15.87 -38.41 -9.11
C LEU A 614 14.97 -39.15 -8.10
N ASP A 615 14.23 -40.18 -8.53
CA ASP A 615 13.40 -41.00 -7.64
C ASP A 615 14.25 -41.92 -6.73
N ILE A 616 15.40 -42.39 -7.23
CA ILE A 616 16.42 -43.04 -6.39
C ILE A 616 17.06 -42.01 -5.43
N LEU A 617 17.44 -40.83 -5.92
CA LEU A 617 18.08 -39.77 -5.12
C LEU A 617 17.21 -39.32 -3.93
N ARG A 618 15.92 -39.03 -4.17
CA ARG A 618 15.03 -38.56 -3.09
C ARG A 618 14.85 -39.60 -2.01
N LEU A 619 14.97 -40.90 -2.32
CA LEU A 619 14.97 -41.97 -1.33
C LEU A 619 16.32 -42.06 -0.62
N SER A 620 17.43 -41.99 -1.37
CA SER A 620 18.79 -42.18 -0.85
C SER A 620 19.27 -41.04 0.04
N ILE A 621 18.86 -39.80 -0.22
CA ILE A 621 19.34 -38.60 0.49
C ILE A 621 19.01 -38.58 1.99
N LYS A 622 18.11 -39.47 2.44
CA LYS A 622 17.82 -39.73 3.86
C LYS A 622 18.92 -40.53 4.56
N HIS A 623 19.66 -41.37 3.85
CA HIS A 623 20.70 -42.21 4.43
C HIS A 623 21.89 -41.33 4.86
N PRO A 624 22.43 -41.46 6.10
CA PRO A 624 23.43 -40.54 6.62
C PRO A 624 24.62 -40.30 5.70
N SER A 625 25.23 -41.36 5.16
CA SER A 625 26.39 -41.25 4.27
C SER A 625 26.08 -40.58 2.92
N VAL A 626 24.83 -40.60 2.46
CA VAL A 626 24.39 -39.92 1.24
C VAL A 626 24.14 -38.45 1.53
N ASN A 627 23.47 -38.16 2.66
CA ASN A 627 23.23 -36.80 3.13
C ASN A 627 24.54 -36.05 3.39
N GLU A 628 25.49 -36.67 4.10
CA GLU A 628 26.82 -36.13 4.34
C GLU A 628 27.61 -35.94 3.04
N ASN A 629 27.49 -36.84 2.07
CA ASN A 629 28.23 -36.72 0.82
C ASN A 629 27.67 -35.62 -0.11
N PHE A 630 26.35 -35.53 -0.31
CA PHE A 630 25.77 -34.52 -1.19
C PHE A 630 25.53 -33.16 -0.52
N CYS A 631 25.42 -33.09 0.80
CA CYS A 631 25.14 -31.84 1.53
C CYS A 631 26.33 -31.30 2.35
N ASN A 632 27.56 -31.70 2.04
CA ASN A 632 28.76 -31.12 2.66
C ASN A 632 29.04 -29.68 2.17
N GLU A 633 29.94 -28.99 2.87
CA GLU A 633 30.28 -27.58 2.63
C GLU A 633 31.02 -27.31 1.30
N LYS A 634 31.63 -28.34 0.67
CA LYS A 634 32.35 -28.20 -0.61
C LYS A 634 31.42 -28.36 -1.81
N GLU A 635 30.63 -29.44 -1.83
CA GLU A 635 29.81 -29.83 -2.99
C GLU A 635 28.33 -29.44 -2.84
N GLY A 636 27.86 -29.15 -1.62
CA GLY A 636 26.44 -28.93 -1.32
C GLY A 636 25.81 -27.77 -2.07
N ALA A 637 26.56 -26.68 -2.31
CA ALA A 637 26.07 -25.57 -3.12
C ALA A 637 25.84 -25.97 -4.58
N HIS A 638 26.71 -26.82 -5.15
CA HIS A 638 26.61 -27.32 -6.52
C HIS A 638 25.45 -28.33 -6.64
N PHE A 639 25.35 -29.27 -5.69
CA PHE A 639 24.20 -30.19 -5.55
C PHE A 639 22.86 -29.43 -5.46
N SER A 640 22.78 -28.40 -4.61
CA SER A 640 21.59 -27.57 -4.45
C SER A 640 21.25 -26.80 -5.73
N SER A 641 22.26 -26.21 -6.38
CA SER A 641 22.07 -25.45 -7.63
C SER A 641 21.53 -26.33 -8.77
N HIS A 642 22.07 -27.55 -8.90
CA HIS A 642 21.58 -28.53 -9.87
C HIS A 642 20.10 -28.86 -9.66
N LEU A 643 19.68 -29.12 -8.42
CA LEU A 643 18.29 -29.41 -8.10
C LEU A 643 17.37 -28.18 -8.21
N ILE A 644 17.87 -26.96 -7.94
CA ILE A 644 17.11 -25.71 -8.13
C ILE A 644 16.80 -25.47 -9.61
N ASN A 645 17.73 -25.74 -10.52
CA ASN A 645 17.50 -25.61 -11.97
C ASN A 645 16.31 -26.46 -12.46
N LEU A 646 16.06 -27.61 -11.83
CA LEU A 646 14.92 -28.49 -12.14
C LEU A 646 13.57 -27.96 -11.62
N LEU A 647 13.55 -26.87 -10.84
CA LEU A 647 12.34 -26.20 -10.37
C LEU A 647 11.79 -25.16 -11.37
N ASN A 648 12.41 -24.98 -12.54
CA ASN A 648 11.92 -24.11 -13.61
C ASN A 648 10.43 -24.36 -13.90
N PRO A 649 9.52 -23.36 -13.80
CA PRO A 649 8.08 -23.54 -14.03
C PRO A 649 7.68 -24.08 -15.40
N LYS A 650 8.53 -23.88 -16.44
CA LYS A 650 8.33 -24.40 -17.79
C LYS A 650 8.93 -25.81 -18.00
N GLY A 651 9.63 -26.35 -17.00
CA GLY A 651 10.26 -27.66 -17.01
C GLY A 651 9.29 -28.83 -16.85
N LYS A 652 9.82 -30.05 -16.71
CA LYS A 652 9.02 -31.28 -16.57
C LYS A 652 8.44 -31.40 -15.14
N PRO A 653 7.11 -31.58 -14.97
CA PRO A 653 6.50 -31.73 -13.64
C PRO A 653 7.00 -32.91 -12.80
N ALA A 654 7.51 -33.98 -13.44
CA ALA A 654 8.14 -35.09 -12.74
C ALA A 654 9.46 -34.67 -12.06
N ASN A 655 10.30 -33.89 -12.75
CA ASN A 655 11.58 -33.42 -12.23
C ASN A 655 11.38 -32.42 -11.10
N GLN A 656 10.49 -31.43 -11.30
CA GLN A 656 10.07 -30.46 -10.29
C GLN A 656 9.62 -31.17 -8.99
N LEU A 657 8.74 -32.17 -9.12
CA LEU A 657 8.22 -32.94 -7.99
C LEU A 657 9.33 -33.71 -7.25
N LEU A 658 10.22 -34.39 -7.98
CA LEU A 658 11.27 -35.21 -7.38
C LEU A 658 12.40 -34.36 -6.77
N ALA A 659 12.71 -33.21 -7.36
CA ALA A 659 13.62 -32.21 -6.77
C ALA A 659 13.05 -31.67 -5.45
N LEU A 660 11.79 -31.20 -5.42
CA LEU A 660 11.13 -30.77 -4.18
C LEU A 660 11.10 -31.88 -3.11
N ARG A 661 10.82 -33.13 -3.49
CA ARG A 661 10.86 -34.28 -2.57
C ARG A 661 12.27 -34.57 -2.05
N THR A 662 13.29 -34.40 -2.89
CA THR A 662 14.70 -34.51 -2.47
C THR A 662 15.01 -33.44 -1.41
N PHE A 663 14.68 -32.17 -1.68
CA PHE A 663 14.87 -31.09 -0.71
C PHE A 663 14.12 -31.33 0.62
N CYS A 664 12.88 -31.83 0.59
CA CYS A 664 12.16 -32.21 1.80
C CYS A 664 12.93 -33.28 2.60
N ASN A 665 13.45 -34.31 1.93
CA ASN A 665 14.18 -35.41 2.55
C ASN A 665 15.60 -35.04 2.99
N CYS A 666 16.21 -33.96 2.46
CA CYS A 666 17.49 -33.42 2.95
C CYS A 666 17.43 -33.07 4.45
N PHE A 667 16.29 -32.58 4.95
CA PHE A 667 16.11 -32.20 6.35
C PHE A 667 16.21 -33.34 7.36
N VAL A 668 16.29 -34.60 6.93
CA VAL A 668 16.51 -35.75 7.84
C VAL A 668 17.91 -35.73 8.45
N GLY A 669 18.94 -35.37 7.67
CA GLY A 669 20.33 -35.33 8.13
C GLY A 669 20.80 -33.92 8.51
N GLN A 670 21.78 -33.84 9.42
CA GLN A 670 22.29 -32.56 9.92
C GLN A 670 23.02 -31.75 8.82
N ALA A 671 23.73 -32.40 7.91
CA ALA A 671 24.38 -31.75 6.76
C ALA A 671 23.33 -31.13 5.82
N GLY A 672 22.29 -31.89 5.50
CA GLY A 672 21.15 -31.41 4.71
C GLY A 672 20.41 -30.25 5.37
N GLN A 673 20.13 -30.30 6.69
CA GLN A 673 19.55 -29.15 7.41
C GLN A 673 20.42 -27.90 7.28
N LYS A 674 21.75 -28.00 7.50
CA LYS A 674 22.67 -26.86 7.32
C LYS A 674 22.63 -26.29 5.91
N LEU A 675 22.65 -27.16 4.88
CA LEU A 675 22.60 -26.73 3.48
C LEU A 675 21.25 -26.06 3.13
N MET A 676 20.13 -26.60 3.61
CA MET A 676 18.81 -25.99 3.37
C MET A 676 18.68 -24.62 4.03
N MET A 677 19.26 -24.43 5.21
CA MET A 677 19.27 -23.12 5.87
C MET A 677 20.19 -22.12 5.16
N SER A 678 21.36 -22.53 4.65
CA SER A 678 22.28 -21.64 3.92
C SER A 678 21.80 -21.29 2.50
N GLN A 679 21.10 -22.21 1.83
CA GLN A 679 20.55 -22.00 0.48
C GLN A 679 19.08 -21.51 0.49
N ARG A 680 18.52 -21.21 1.67
CA ARG A 680 17.10 -20.85 1.89
C ARG A 680 16.57 -19.83 0.90
N GLU A 681 17.24 -18.68 0.76
CA GLU A 681 16.70 -17.57 -0.05
C GLU A 681 16.63 -17.94 -1.54
N SER A 682 17.65 -18.66 -2.05
CA SER A 682 17.67 -19.19 -3.42
C SER A 682 16.62 -20.30 -3.64
N LEU A 683 16.54 -21.27 -2.73
CA LEU A 683 15.59 -22.37 -2.85
C LEU A 683 14.13 -21.91 -2.74
N MET A 684 13.80 -21.03 -1.78
CA MET A 684 12.44 -20.52 -1.59
C MET A 684 11.97 -19.65 -2.75
N SER A 685 12.85 -18.80 -3.31
CA SER A 685 12.51 -17.93 -4.45
C SER A 685 12.20 -18.70 -5.74
N HIS A 686 12.83 -19.85 -5.98
CA HIS A 686 12.50 -20.71 -7.12
C HIS A 686 11.32 -21.65 -6.82
N ALA A 687 11.27 -22.25 -5.62
CA ALA A 687 10.20 -23.18 -5.25
C ALA A 687 8.82 -22.52 -5.21
N ILE A 688 8.73 -21.24 -4.84
CA ILE A 688 7.46 -20.49 -4.80
C ILE A 688 6.88 -20.22 -6.20
N GLU A 689 7.68 -20.21 -7.27
CA GLU A 689 7.17 -20.01 -8.64
C GLU A 689 6.25 -21.17 -9.08
N LEU A 690 6.45 -22.36 -8.51
CA LEU A 690 5.65 -23.55 -8.79
C LEU A 690 4.25 -23.53 -8.15
N LYS A 691 3.91 -22.52 -7.33
CA LYS A 691 2.60 -22.40 -6.65
C LYS A 691 1.40 -22.28 -7.59
N SER A 692 1.63 -21.81 -8.82
CA SER A 692 0.57 -21.53 -9.81
C SER A 692 0.26 -22.73 -10.71
N GLY A 693 0.93 -23.87 -10.50
CA GLY A 693 0.69 -25.09 -11.27
C GLY A 693 -0.63 -25.77 -10.88
N SER A 694 -1.16 -26.63 -11.76
CA SER A 694 -2.34 -27.45 -11.45
C SER A 694 -2.01 -28.79 -10.76
N ASN A 695 -0.73 -29.10 -10.54
CA ASN A 695 -0.27 -30.39 -10.04
C ASN A 695 -0.30 -30.45 -8.51
N LYS A 696 -1.35 -31.06 -7.95
CA LYS A 696 -1.51 -31.26 -6.49
C LYS A 696 -0.30 -31.89 -5.80
N ASN A 697 0.44 -32.79 -6.45
CA ASN A 697 1.62 -33.43 -5.84
C ASN A 697 2.77 -32.43 -5.63
N ILE A 698 2.91 -31.46 -6.53
CA ILE A 698 3.89 -30.36 -6.39
C ILE A 698 3.47 -29.45 -5.22
N HIS A 699 2.19 -29.12 -5.09
CA HIS A 699 1.69 -28.35 -3.95
C HIS A 699 1.88 -29.07 -2.61
N ILE A 700 1.66 -30.38 -2.54
CA ILE A 700 1.94 -31.19 -1.35
C ILE A 700 3.45 -31.18 -1.03
N ALA A 701 4.32 -31.27 -2.04
CA ALA A 701 5.77 -31.21 -1.84
C ALA A 701 6.24 -29.82 -1.39
N LEU A 702 5.75 -28.74 -2.01
CA LEU A 702 6.05 -27.35 -1.63
C LEU A 702 5.57 -27.03 -0.20
N ALA A 703 4.35 -27.47 0.16
CA ALA A 703 3.82 -27.32 1.51
C ALA A 703 4.63 -28.13 2.54
N THR A 704 5.15 -29.30 2.16
CA THR A 704 6.03 -30.12 3.02
C THR A 704 7.40 -29.45 3.21
N LEU A 705 7.96 -28.84 2.16
CA LEU A 705 9.21 -28.10 2.24
C LEU A 705 9.08 -26.90 3.20
N THR A 706 7.98 -26.14 3.06
CA THR A 706 7.63 -25.01 3.94
C THR A 706 7.43 -25.45 5.40
N LEU A 707 6.81 -26.62 5.61
CA LEU A 707 6.69 -27.24 6.94
C LEU A 707 8.07 -27.60 7.52
N ASN A 708 8.98 -28.19 6.74
CA ASN A 708 10.30 -28.57 7.25
C ASN A 708 11.16 -27.35 7.63
N TYR A 709 11.08 -26.25 6.88
CA TYR A 709 11.63 -24.96 7.34
C TYR A 709 10.98 -24.47 8.63
N SER A 710 9.65 -24.59 8.76
CA SER A 710 8.93 -24.19 9.98
C SER A 710 9.35 -25.02 11.20
N VAL A 711 9.66 -26.31 11.03
CA VAL A 711 10.23 -27.18 12.08
C VAL A 711 11.63 -26.74 12.49
N CYS A 712 12.47 -26.31 11.53
CA CYS A 712 13.78 -25.74 11.85
C CYS A 712 13.65 -24.40 12.60
N PHE A 713 12.80 -23.49 12.12
CA PHE A 713 12.61 -22.19 12.77
C PHE A 713 11.87 -22.26 14.11
N HIS A 714 11.03 -23.26 14.38
CA HIS A 714 10.46 -23.46 15.72
C HIS A 714 11.55 -23.76 16.78
N LYS A 715 12.72 -24.28 16.38
CA LYS A 715 13.88 -24.53 17.25
C LYS A 715 14.84 -23.33 17.36
N ASP A 716 14.53 -22.22 16.69
CA ASP A 716 15.39 -21.05 16.52
C ASP A 716 14.62 -19.77 16.91
N HIS A 717 15.33 -18.73 17.36
CA HIS A 717 14.76 -17.41 17.63
C HIS A 717 14.92 -16.44 16.44
N ASN A 718 15.28 -16.95 15.27
CA ASN A 718 15.39 -16.20 14.02
C ASN A 718 14.02 -15.68 13.52
N ILE A 719 13.60 -14.51 14.03
CA ILE A 719 12.34 -13.82 13.68
C ILE A 719 12.23 -13.58 12.17
N GLU A 720 13.33 -13.22 11.50
CA GLU A 720 13.38 -13.00 10.05
C GLU A 720 13.09 -14.30 9.27
N GLY A 721 13.63 -15.42 9.76
CA GLY A 721 13.28 -16.77 9.33
C GLY A 721 11.79 -17.10 9.42
N LYS A 722 11.18 -16.78 10.57
CA LYS A 722 9.74 -16.95 10.80
C LYS A 722 8.93 -16.02 9.89
N ALA A 723 9.36 -14.78 9.69
CA ALA A 723 8.72 -13.80 8.82
C ALA A 723 8.67 -14.26 7.36
N GLN A 724 9.79 -14.75 6.82
CA GLN A 724 9.84 -15.31 5.47
C GLN A 724 8.94 -16.56 5.33
N CYS A 725 8.93 -17.45 6.34
CA CYS A 725 8.07 -18.63 6.31
C CYS A 725 6.57 -18.28 6.41
N LEU A 726 6.17 -17.32 7.25
CA LEU A 726 4.78 -16.84 7.30
C LEU A 726 4.34 -16.22 5.97
N SER A 727 5.20 -15.40 5.36
CA SER A 727 4.95 -14.82 4.03
C SER A 727 4.79 -15.91 2.95
N LEU A 728 5.66 -16.93 2.95
CA LEU A 728 5.56 -18.08 2.04
C LEU A 728 4.28 -18.90 2.28
N ILE A 729 3.94 -19.21 3.53
CA ILE A 729 2.70 -19.91 3.91
C ILE A 729 1.48 -19.15 3.39
N SER A 730 1.41 -17.84 3.64
CA SER A 730 0.34 -16.98 3.13
C SER A 730 0.27 -17.05 1.60
N THR A 731 1.41 -16.89 0.93
CA THR A 731 1.51 -16.85 -0.54
C THR A 731 1.11 -18.17 -1.21
N ILE A 732 1.28 -19.33 -0.55
CA ILE A 732 0.81 -20.63 -1.10
C ILE A 732 -0.67 -20.86 -0.76
N LEU A 733 -1.13 -20.48 0.45
CA LEU A 733 -2.53 -20.57 0.89
C LEU A 733 -3.50 -19.67 0.07
N GLU A 734 -2.97 -18.79 -0.78
CA GLU A 734 -3.74 -18.05 -1.80
C GLU A 734 -4.28 -18.94 -2.91
N VAL A 735 -3.42 -19.79 -3.46
CA VAL A 735 -3.65 -20.49 -4.74
C VAL A 735 -3.86 -21.99 -4.58
N VAL A 736 -3.48 -22.56 -3.44
CA VAL A 736 -3.63 -23.99 -3.18
C VAL A 736 -5.10 -24.38 -3.00
N GLN A 737 -5.53 -25.37 -3.80
CA GLN A 737 -6.87 -25.97 -3.75
C GLN A 737 -6.87 -27.35 -3.09
N ASP A 738 -5.71 -28.03 -3.05
CA ASP A 738 -5.59 -29.36 -2.46
C ASP A 738 -5.60 -29.31 -0.93
N LEU A 739 -6.47 -30.12 -0.31
CA LEU A 739 -6.69 -30.09 1.14
C LEU A 739 -5.57 -30.77 1.95
N GLU A 740 -4.77 -31.66 1.35
CA GLU A 740 -3.59 -32.24 2.00
C GLU A 740 -2.43 -31.24 2.01
N ALA A 741 -2.22 -30.52 0.91
CA ALA A 741 -1.28 -29.40 0.87
C ALA A 741 -1.71 -28.28 1.84
N THR A 742 -3.00 -27.91 1.83
CA THR A 742 -3.58 -26.94 2.79
C THR A 742 -3.34 -27.37 4.24
N PHE A 743 -3.63 -28.64 4.58
CA PHE A 743 -3.38 -29.18 5.91
C PHE A 743 -1.91 -29.04 6.33
N ARG A 744 -0.96 -29.30 5.42
CA ARG A 744 0.48 -29.15 5.68
C ARG A 744 0.90 -27.69 5.91
N LEU A 745 0.34 -26.74 5.16
CA LEU A 745 0.54 -25.30 5.43
C LEU A 745 -0.03 -24.88 6.79
N LEU A 746 -1.20 -25.39 7.18
CA LEU A 746 -1.75 -25.12 8.51
C LEU A 746 -0.85 -25.70 9.62
N VAL A 747 -0.36 -26.93 9.46
CA VAL A 747 0.60 -27.53 10.40
C VAL A 747 1.93 -26.74 10.44
N ALA A 748 2.38 -26.20 9.31
CA ALA A 748 3.55 -25.34 9.23
C ALA A 748 3.35 -24.05 10.03
N LEU A 749 2.24 -23.34 9.78
CA LEU A 749 1.83 -22.13 10.49
C LEU A 749 1.74 -22.36 12.00
N GLY A 750 0.98 -23.38 12.42
CA GLY A 750 0.82 -23.74 13.82
C GLY A 750 2.15 -24.10 14.49
N THR A 751 3.04 -24.80 13.79
CA THR A 751 4.39 -25.11 14.30
C THR A 751 5.23 -23.85 14.48
N LEU A 752 5.11 -22.88 13.55
CA LEU A 752 5.91 -21.67 13.55
C LEU A 752 5.52 -20.67 14.65
N ILE A 753 4.24 -20.61 15.00
CA ILE A 753 3.70 -19.70 16.03
C ILE A 753 3.54 -20.35 17.41
N SER A 754 3.62 -21.69 17.52
CA SER A 754 3.53 -22.37 18.82
C SER A 754 4.66 -21.90 19.74
N ASP A 755 4.29 -21.54 20.97
CA ASP A 755 5.21 -21.16 22.04
C ASP A 755 6.08 -19.92 21.74
N ASP A 756 5.71 -19.10 20.74
CA ASP A 756 6.41 -17.87 20.34
C ASP A 756 5.43 -16.70 20.14
N SER A 757 5.39 -15.79 21.11
CA SER A 757 4.53 -14.60 21.09
C SER A 757 4.85 -13.61 19.96
N ASN A 758 6.12 -13.55 19.53
CA ASN A 758 6.56 -12.66 18.47
C ASN A 758 6.10 -13.20 17.12
N ALA A 759 6.21 -14.52 16.91
CA ALA A 759 5.66 -15.19 15.74
C ALA A 759 4.12 -15.11 15.67
N VAL A 760 3.42 -15.21 16.81
CA VAL A 760 1.97 -14.95 16.90
C VAL A 760 1.63 -13.52 16.47
N GLN A 761 2.28 -12.50 17.04
CA GLN A 761 2.03 -11.10 16.69
C GLN A 761 2.35 -10.80 15.21
N LEU A 762 3.43 -11.39 14.68
CA LEU A 762 3.82 -11.29 13.29
C LEU A 762 2.81 -11.98 12.35
N ALA A 763 2.25 -13.13 12.72
CA ALA A 763 1.19 -13.77 11.97
C ALA A 763 -0.12 -12.94 11.97
N LYS A 764 -0.41 -12.20 13.05
CA LYS A 764 -1.52 -11.24 13.10
C LYS A 764 -1.26 -10.00 12.24
N SER A 765 -0.06 -9.41 12.27
CA SER A 765 0.27 -8.25 11.43
C SER A 765 0.33 -8.62 9.94
N LEU A 766 0.68 -9.87 9.63
CA LEU A 766 0.53 -10.46 8.30
C LEU A 766 -0.90 -10.95 7.98
N GLY A 767 -1.87 -10.77 8.88
CA GLY A 767 -3.29 -11.03 8.62
C GLY A 767 -3.69 -12.49 8.39
N VAL A 768 -2.86 -13.43 8.84
CA VAL A 768 -3.00 -14.87 8.52
C VAL A 768 -4.25 -15.48 9.16
N ASP A 769 -4.71 -14.94 10.29
CA ASP A 769 -5.95 -15.29 10.98
C ASP A 769 -7.16 -15.34 10.03
N SER A 770 -7.31 -14.28 9.23
CA SER A 770 -8.47 -14.09 8.37
C SER A 770 -8.36 -14.92 7.11
N GLN A 771 -7.14 -15.10 6.61
CA GLN A 771 -6.84 -15.98 5.48
C GLN A 771 -7.21 -17.43 5.77
N ILE A 772 -6.90 -17.94 6.97
CA ILE A 772 -7.17 -19.35 7.31
C ILE A 772 -8.61 -19.58 7.76
N LYS A 773 -9.35 -18.54 8.18
CA LYS A 773 -10.71 -18.64 8.73
C LYS A 773 -11.67 -19.46 7.85
N LYS A 774 -11.56 -19.38 6.53
CA LYS A 774 -12.36 -20.19 5.58
C LYS A 774 -12.16 -21.71 5.72
N TYR A 775 -11.04 -22.17 6.30
CA TYR A 775 -10.76 -23.59 6.50
C TYR A 775 -11.41 -24.16 7.77
N SER A 776 -11.86 -23.32 8.72
CA SER A 776 -12.54 -23.80 9.94
C SER A 776 -13.92 -24.42 9.67
N SER A 777 -14.49 -24.20 8.48
CA SER A 777 -15.77 -24.77 8.03
C SER A 777 -15.61 -25.97 7.07
N VAL A 778 -14.38 -26.44 6.81
CA VAL A 778 -14.16 -27.65 5.99
C VAL A 778 -14.62 -28.88 6.77
N SER A 779 -15.60 -29.61 6.23
CA SER A 779 -16.12 -30.84 6.84
C SER A 779 -15.19 -32.03 6.65
N GLU A 780 -14.70 -32.24 5.42
CA GLU A 780 -13.85 -33.39 5.08
C GLU A 780 -12.59 -32.97 4.31
N PRO A 781 -11.38 -33.41 4.72
CA PRO A 781 -11.10 -34.21 5.91
C PRO A 781 -11.09 -33.34 7.17
N ALA A 782 -11.78 -33.78 8.23
CA ALA A 782 -11.97 -33.02 9.48
C ALA A 782 -10.67 -32.44 10.09
N LYS A 783 -9.53 -33.11 9.89
CA LYS A 783 -8.20 -32.63 10.31
C LYS A 783 -7.85 -31.20 9.83
N VAL A 784 -8.42 -30.74 8.72
CA VAL A 784 -8.21 -29.38 8.19
C VAL A 784 -8.87 -28.35 9.09
N SER A 785 -10.15 -28.53 9.42
CA SER A 785 -10.90 -27.59 10.27
C SER A 785 -10.48 -27.69 11.72
N GLU A 786 -10.17 -28.88 12.24
CA GLU A 786 -9.61 -29.05 13.59
C GLU A 786 -8.26 -28.33 13.73
N CYS A 787 -7.32 -28.56 12.82
CA CYS A 787 -6.01 -27.88 12.82
C CYS A 787 -6.16 -26.36 12.70
N CYS A 788 -7.01 -25.88 11.77
CA CYS A 788 -7.32 -24.47 11.62
C CYS A 788 -7.86 -23.85 12.92
N ARG A 789 -8.78 -24.52 13.62
CA ARG A 789 -9.36 -24.04 14.88
C ARG A 789 -8.33 -23.97 16.02
N PHE A 790 -7.36 -24.86 16.08
CA PHE A 790 -6.26 -24.73 17.06
C PHE A 790 -5.39 -23.50 16.79
N ILE A 791 -5.10 -23.20 15.52
CA ILE A 791 -4.29 -22.03 15.14
C ILE A 791 -5.06 -20.73 15.44
N LEU A 792 -6.36 -20.68 15.14
CA LEU A 792 -7.26 -19.58 15.47
C LEU A 792 -7.55 -19.39 16.97
N ASN A 793 -7.00 -20.24 17.85
CA ASN A 793 -7.00 -20.02 19.30
C ASN A 793 -5.65 -19.48 19.81
N LEU A 794 -4.60 -19.50 18.98
CA LEU A 794 -3.30 -18.87 19.26
C LEU A 794 -3.19 -17.47 18.64
N LEU A 795 -3.85 -17.26 17.50
CA LEU A 795 -4.09 -15.97 16.86
C LEU A 795 -5.34 -15.31 17.45
#